data_AF-A0A9P7UH13-F1
#
_entry.id   AF-A0A9P7UH13-F1
#
_cell.length_a   1.000
_cell.length_b   1.000
_cell.length_c   1.000
_cell.angle_alpha   90.00
_cell.angle_beta   90.00
_cell.angle_gamma   90.00
#
_symmetry.space_group_name_H-M   'P 1'
#
loop_
_entity.id
_entity.type
_entity.pdbx_description
1 polymer ?
#
loop_
_entity_poly.entity_id
_entity_poly.type
_entity_poly.pdbx_seq_one_letter_code
_entity_poly.pdbx_strand_id
1 'polypeptide(L)'
;MATFWHLVVGLPLLLWSHLLTSPVSAESIQCEAGFNGGNTSNGIQSVIKPRVFIFSDILNEPDDSMSLIRLLLYSNHLDIRGLCATTSTFLRNETHPEEMTRILQVYGTVVGNLNHHVSQTFQYSSSDVLLPLVSSGPKVYGMEALNTSLSEGAKQLIEKLQESSEPLYVSLWGGAGTLAQALKQIETDQSSEDAARLRSRLRVYAISDQDGTGSWIQARWPDILYITSINGFNEFEGATWVGINTDDNGFANTTKIKNAWADENIRVGPLGSIYPQILYGMEGDSPSFLWLISNGLSVPDMPNLGSWGGRYTRVSEVDGFNWYGNAPDSVSLPSGSLYRSSQATVWRWRDAMQDDFAARMQWTLNNSVSAVAHPPQLSINGSTGTEVVRFDLSLNGSIILDAASTCDADHPGETSQLDFEWFGYPPPLGFGVQPSLTILPLTPPLGTNGILSLNEAGFANVTLGPKVHISPPIEVGSATDGEEWNVVLQTLGLQQPQSSLPYPGADPPLNHPNSRQSSIVEEEEEEFTYPDGGTTAWLQVLASHLINQIAWGYPSSYGVYQLYYTTTLNLPSSQASWIGSIQIFLTFGICALSGRLADAGYTRHAVIVGLFMAVMGTFLTSFCHAYWQIFLAQGFCTGLGMGIMFMPGITIVGSYFKRRKTLALSIVTTGTGLGSVTFPILLNYTMPHVGFAWAVRCQALMMLVLGVIAIALMRPRLAPRKKGPLVEWGAFRERSYTCFAIGSFFVFLSLYFSLFYMNVFAREVIGLSFTDSVSLLLILNSSGIPSRVLSGFIAGRYLGSINMFIISNVVVSGMYFAWIGVHTSPGLYVLSVFFGIANGFVQGVFTPALASLTVDPTKMGARFGMIATIVGVASLAGPPIAGAILDVSGGKYIWAQIWAAVITLLGVGSLVAARIAAVGNVLRAKV
;
A
#
# COMPACT_ATOMS: atom_id res chain seq x y z
N MET A 1 63.31 3.25 32.77
CA MET A 1 62.66 1.99 32.36
C MET A 1 62.67 1.06 33.56
N ALA A 2 61.53 0.45 33.90
CA ALA A 2 61.26 -0.26 35.16
C ALA A 2 61.21 0.64 36.42
N THR A 3 60.29 1.61 36.45
CA THR A 3 59.77 2.28 37.69
C THR A 3 58.67 3.29 37.32
N PHE A 4 57.56 2.84 36.71
CA PHE A 4 56.36 3.69 36.53
C PHE A 4 55.03 2.91 36.48
N TRP A 5 55.05 1.64 36.89
CA TRP A 5 53.87 0.75 36.85
C TRP A 5 53.53 0.12 38.22
N HIS A 6 54.06 0.66 39.32
CA HIS A 6 53.85 0.15 40.70
C HIS A 6 53.22 1.14 41.69
N LEU A 7 52.76 2.31 41.24
CA LEU A 7 51.69 3.07 41.90
C LEU A 7 50.57 3.06 40.85
N VAL A 8 49.50 2.27 40.93
CA VAL A 8 48.31 2.56 41.76
C VAL A 8 47.43 1.29 41.89
N VAL A 9 47.98 0.09 41.77
CA VAL A 9 47.22 -1.17 41.99
C VAL A 9 47.75 -1.95 43.19
N GLY A 10 46.95 -1.95 44.27
CA GLY A 10 47.00 -2.88 45.41
C GLY A 10 47.18 -2.17 46.75
N LEU A 11 46.38 -2.39 47.79
CA LEU A 11 45.43 -3.46 48.10
C LEU A 11 44.62 -2.97 49.36
N PRO A 12 43.70 -3.74 49.97
CA PRO A 12 42.25 -3.51 49.99
C PRO A 12 41.68 -3.45 51.43
N LEU A 13 40.35 -3.57 51.57
CA LEU A 13 39.65 -4.24 52.69
C LEU A 13 40.16 -3.96 54.11
N LEU A 14 39.43 -3.14 54.88
CA LEU A 14 38.89 -3.51 56.20
C LEU A 14 38.37 -2.27 56.94
N LEU A 15 37.12 -2.42 57.43
CA LEU A 15 36.56 -1.88 58.66
C LEU A 15 35.70 -0.61 58.62
N TRP A 16 34.41 -0.87 58.93
CA TRP A 16 33.43 -0.07 59.66
C TRP A 16 32.44 0.70 58.77
N SER A 17 31.21 0.25 58.50
CA SER A 17 30.19 -0.45 59.32
C SER A 17 29.86 0.25 60.65
N HIS A 18 28.71 0.94 60.63
CA HIS A 18 27.86 1.46 61.71
C HIS A 18 27.93 2.96 62.03
N LEU A 19 26.92 3.67 61.51
CA LEU A 19 25.97 4.57 62.21
C LEU A 19 24.86 4.90 61.16
N LEU A 20 23.75 4.14 61.07
CA LEU A 20 22.44 4.39 61.74
C LEU A 20 22.03 5.88 61.69
N THR A 21 20.88 6.37 61.21
CA THR A 21 19.53 5.84 60.91
C THR A 21 18.70 7.01 60.36
N SER A 22 17.99 6.83 59.23
CA SER A 22 16.72 7.48 58.77
C SER A 22 16.54 9.02 58.75
N PRO A 23 15.53 9.55 58.04
CA PRO A 23 15.21 9.47 56.61
C PRO A 23 15.40 10.87 55.96
N VAL A 24 15.76 10.95 54.68
CA VAL A 24 15.59 12.20 53.93
C VAL A 24 14.56 11.94 52.85
N SER A 25 13.43 12.61 53.03
CA SER A 25 12.26 12.67 52.17
C SER A 25 12.65 12.93 50.71
N ALA A 26 11.93 12.27 49.80
CA ALA A 26 11.83 12.67 48.42
C ALA A 26 11.27 14.10 48.36
N GLU A 27 12.14 15.09 48.19
CA GLU A 27 11.73 16.42 47.74
C GLU A 27 11.50 16.36 46.24
N SER A 28 10.22 16.46 45.91
CA SER A 28 9.64 16.77 44.62
C SER A 28 10.40 17.88 43.87
N ILE A 29 10.72 17.60 42.61
CA ILE A 29 10.57 18.48 41.44
C ILE A 29 10.43 19.97 41.80
N GLN A 30 11.55 20.66 41.98
CA GLN A 30 11.60 22.13 42.00
C GLN A 30 11.69 22.66 40.56
N CYS A 31 10.53 22.69 39.90
CA CYS A 31 10.20 23.64 38.83
C CYS A 31 8.83 24.28 39.15
N GLU A 32 8.59 24.64 40.41
CA GLU A 32 7.53 25.59 40.75
C GLU A 32 8.10 27.01 40.69
N ALA A 33 7.89 27.68 39.56
CA ALA A 33 7.80 29.13 39.53
C ALA A 33 6.33 29.50 39.24
N GLY A 34 5.53 29.73 40.28
CA GLY A 34 4.34 30.60 40.14
C GLY A 34 2.99 30.24 40.75
N PHE A 35 2.84 29.24 41.64
CA PHE A 35 1.62 29.16 42.47
C PHE A 35 1.76 30.02 43.74
N ASN A 36 1.96 31.34 43.58
CA ASN A 36 1.73 32.30 44.67
C ASN A 36 1.30 33.67 44.16
N GLY A 37 0.01 33.94 44.29
CA GLY A 37 -0.55 35.19 44.81
C GLY A 37 -0.32 36.48 44.01
N GLY A 38 -1.16 36.71 42.99
CA GLY A 38 -1.25 38.00 42.30
C GLY A 38 -2.53 38.19 41.48
N ASN A 39 -3.69 38.19 42.15
CA ASN A 39 -4.99 38.68 41.66
C ASN A 39 -5.50 38.17 40.29
N THR A 40 -6.13 37.00 40.28
CA THR A 40 -7.49 36.83 39.74
C THR A 40 -8.18 35.68 40.48
N SER A 41 -9.38 35.93 40.96
CA SER A 41 -10.26 34.95 41.58
C SER A 41 -10.66 33.88 40.56
N ASN A 42 -10.30 32.61 40.78
CA ASN A 42 -11.13 31.41 40.57
C ASN A 42 -10.38 30.15 41.05
N GLY A 43 -11.13 29.17 41.55
CA GLY A 43 -10.66 28.09 42.43
C GLY A 43 -9.64 27.11 41.86
N ILE A 44 -9.13 26.25 42.76
CA ILE A 44 -8.27 25.10 42.48
C ILE A 44 -8.86 24.33 41.29
N GLN A 45 -8.27 24.48 40.11
CA GLN A 45 -8.73 23.84 38.90
C GLN A 45 -8.29 22.38 38.97
N SER A 46 -9.24 21.47 39.21
CA SER A 46 -8.99 20.03 39.13
C SER A 46 -8.52 19.69 37.73
N VAL A 47 -7.39 19.00 37.61
CA VAL A 47 -6.95 18.44 36.32
C VAL A 47 -8.00 17.42 35.86
N ILE A 48 -8.62 17.67 34.70
CA ILE A 48 -9.66 16.80 34.14
C ILE A 48 -9.02 15.88 33.12
N LYS A 49 -8.95 14.58 33.40
CA LYS A 49 -8.54 13.55 32.43
C LYS A 49 -9.75 13.18 31.57
N PRO A 50 -9.67 13.23 30.23
CA PRO A 50 -10.76 12.78 29.37
C PRO A 50 -11.15 11.33 29.67
N ARG A 51 -12.45 11.11 29.91
CA ARG A 51 -13.01 9.78 30.16
C ARG A 51 -13.11 9.02 28.86
N VAL A 52 -12.47 7.87 28.74
CA VAL A 52 -12.40 7.09 27.49
C VAL A 52 -13.04 5.71 27.62
N PHE A 53 -13.70 5.27 26.56
CA PHE A 53 -14.25 3.93 26.41
C PHE A 53 -13.83 3.36 25.05
N ILE A 54 -13.12 2.24 25.05
CA ILE A 54 -12.52 1.68 23.84
C ILE A 54 -13.32 0.46 23.39
N PHE A 55 -13.67 0.41 22.11
CA PHE A 55 -14.18 -0.78 21.44
C PHE A 55 -13.14 -1.28 20.45
N SER A 56 -12.72 -2.53 20.59
CA SER A 56 -11.65 -3.10 19.78
C SER A 56 -11.96 -4.52 19.36
N ASP A 57 -11.76 -4.83 18.09
CA ASP A 57 -11.80 -6.18 17.54
C ASP A 57 -10.44 -6.87 17.69
N ILE A 58 -9.82 -6.70 18.85
CA ILE A 58 -8.51 -7.23 19.23
C ILE A 58 -8.32 -8.69 18.79
N LEU A 59 -7.12 -8.99 18.28
CA LEU A 59 -6.73 -10.24 17.62
C LEU A 59 -7.28 -10.44 16.20
N ASN A 60 -8.09 -9.51 15.66
CA ASN A 60 -8.31 -9.43 14.23
C ASN A 60 -6.97 -9.22 13.49
N GLU A 61 -6.28 -8.14 13.88
CA GLU A 61 -4.96 -7.74 13.39
C GLU A 61 -4.06 -7.43 14.60
N PRO A 62 -2.71 -7.43 14.43
CA PRO A 62 -1.80 -7.18 15.54
C PRO A 62 -1.85 -5.73 16.06
N ASP A 63 -2.39 -4.80 15.28
CA ASP A 63 -2.35 -3.36 15.56
C ASP A 63 -3.28 -2.93 16.70
N ASP A 64 -4.43 -3.56 16.92
CA ASP A 64 -5.25 -3.33 18.13
C ASP A 64 -4.45 -3.57 19.41
N SER A 65 -3.63 -4.63 19.43
CA SER A 65 -2.77 -4.96 20.57
C SER A 65 -1.65 -3.93 20.74
N MET A 66 -1.08 -3.46 19.64
CA MET A 66 -0.11 -2.36 19.64
C MET A 66 -0.73 -1.06 20.19
N SER A 67 -1.91 -0.70 19.68
CA SER A 67 -2.69 0.48 20.06
C SER A 67 -3.08 0.43 21.54
N LEU A 68 -3.45 -0.74 22.08
CA LEU A 68 -3.74 -0.91 23.50
C LEU A 68 -2.50 -0.72 24.37
N ILE A 69 -1.35 -1.27 23.97
CA ILE A 69 -0.09 -1.06 24.71
C ILE A 69 0.27 0.42 24.74
N ARG A 70 0.16 1.13 23.61
CA ARG A 70 0.40 2.56 23.58
C ARG A 70 -0.62 3.33 24.41
N LEU A 71 -1.92 3.03 24.30
CA LEU A 71 -2.97 3.64 25.14
C LEU A 71 -2.61 3.56 26.63
N LEU A 72 -2.12 2.41 27.10
CA LEU A 72 -1.71 2.22 28.50
C LEU A 72 -0.50 3.08 28.89
N LEU A 73 0.39 3.38 27.96
CA LEU A 73 1.51 4.31 28.17
C LEU A 73 1.11 5.78 28.17
N TYR A 74 -0.11 6.10 27.72
CA TYR A 74 -0.74 7.42 27.80
C TYR A 74 -1.91 7.48 28.80
N SER A 75 -2.19 6.41 29.54
CA SER A 75 -3.31 6.35 30.49
C SER A 75 -3.11 7.25 31.71
N ASN A 76 -1.93 7.85 31.87
CA ASN A 76 -1.74 8.95 32.81
C ASN A 76 -2.52 10.21 32.40
N HIS A 77 -2.79 10.42 31.11
CA HIS A 77 -3.57 11.56 30.59
C HIS A 77 -5.05 11.23 30.42
N LEU A 78 -5.43 9.96 30.49
CA LEU A 78 -6.77 9.48 30.17
C LEU A 78 -7.40 8.78 31.37
N ASP A 79 -8.71 8.84 31.48
CA ASP A 79 -9.47 8.12 32.50
C ASP A 79 -10.24 6.98 31.83
N ILE A 80 -9.64 5.80 31.81
CA ILE A 80 -10.22 4.62 31.14
C ILE A 80 -11.44 4.15 31.91
N ARG A 81 -12.61 4.15 31.26
CA ARG A 81 -13.91 3.74 31.82
C ARG A 81 -14.42 2.40 31.28
N GLY A 82 -13.84 1.90 30.18
CA GLY A 82 -14.16 0.60 29.62
C GLY A 82 -13.22 0.18 28.50
N LEU A 83 -12.96 -1.13 28.44
CA LEU A 83 -12.20 -1.79 27.38
C LEU A 83 -13.04 -2.96 26.88
N CYS A 84 -13.74 -2.78 25.76
CA CYS A 84 -14.71 -3.74 25.26
C CYS A 84 -14.20 -4.41 23.99
N ALA A 85 -14.03 -5.73 24.04
CA ALA A 85 -13.81 -6.52 22.83
C ALA A 85 -15.09 -6.56 21.98
N THR A 86 -15.01 -6.19 20.71
CA THR A 86 -16.15 -6.08 19.77
C THR A 86 -15.88 -6.86 18.48
N THR A 87 -16.88 -6.95 17.61
CA THR A 87 -16.75 -7.50 16.26
C THR A 87 -16.50 -6.38 15.23
N SER A 88 -16.03 -6.74 14.03
CA SER A 88 -15.84 -5.85 12.88
C SER A 88 -16.08 -6.60 11.56
N THR A 89 -15.86 -5.97 10.40
CA THR A 89 -15.92 -6.64 9.08
C THR A 89 -14.85 -7.71 8.93
N PHE A 90 -13.77 -7.64 9.71
CA PHE A 90 -12.65 -8.57 9.66
C PHE A 90 -12.71 -9.62 10.77
N LEU A 91 -13.32 -9.31 11.92
CA LEU A 91 -13.64 -10.25 13.00
C LEU A 91 -15.15 -10.29 13.31
N ARG A 92 -15.89 -11.09 12.53
CA ARG A 92 -17.37 -10.93 12.43
C ARG A 92 -18.19 -11.60 13.53
N ASN A 93 -17.69 -12.69 14.11
CA ASN A 93 -18.54 -13.63 14.87
C ASN A 93 -17.94 -14.03 16.24
N GLU A 94 -16.88 -13.35 16.69
CA GLU A 94 -16.21 -13.65 17.95
C GLU A 94 -15.60 -12.38 18.55
N THR A 95 -15.21 -12.47 19.83
CA THR A 95 -14.62 -11.39 20.61
C THR A 95 -13.56 -11.98 21.54
N HIS A 96 -12.48 -11.23 21.78
CA HIS A 96 -11.29 -11.71 22.51
C HIS A 96 -10.90 -10.83 23.72
N PRO A 97 -11.79 -10.63 24.73
CA PRO A 97 -11.46 -9.84 25.93
C PRO A 97 -10.29 -10.42 26.76
N GLU A 98 -9.98 -11.71 26.59
CA GLU A 98 -8.83 -12.37 27.20
C GLU A 98 -7.50 -11.75 26.77
N GLU A 99 -7.39 -11.21 25.56
CA GLU A 99 -6.15 -10.57 25.09
C GLU A 99 -5.93 -9.22 25.77
N MET A 100 -6.99 -8.42 25.92
CA MET A 100 -6.94 -7.19 26.71
C MET A 100 -6.50 -7.48 28.15
N THR A 101 -7.05 -8.55 28.73
CA THR A 101 -6.69 -9.02 30.07
C THR A 101 -5.20 -9.38 30.16
N ARG A 102 -4.67 -10.11 29.17
CA ARG A 102 -3.25 -10.49 29.10
C ARG A 102 -2.35 -9.26 29.04
N ILE A 103 -2.67 -8.29 28.19
CA ILE A 103 -1.89 -7.04 28.06
C ILE A 103 -1.91 -6.25 29.37
N LEU A 104 -3.08 -6.10 30.01
CA LEU A 104 -3.21 -5.40 31.29
C LEU A 104 -2.42 -6.06 32.42
N GLN A 105 -2.33 -7.40 32.45
CA GLN A 105 -1.52 -8.12 33.43
C GLN A 105 -0.03 -7.81 33.27
N VAL A 106 0.48 -7.78 32.04
CA VAL A 106 1.88 -7.43 31.79
C VAL A 106 2.13 -5.95 32.10
N TYR A 107 1.20 -5.06 31.74
CA TYR A 107 1.25 -3.65 32.12
C TYR A 107 1.34 -3.44 33.63
N GLY A 108 0.60 -4.23 34.42
CA GLY A 108 0.66 -4.21 35.88
C GLY A 108 2.07 -4.45 36.45
N THR A 109 2.96 -5.10 35.71
CA THR A 109 4.36 -5.31 36.12
C THR A 109 5.26 -4.09 35.93
N VAL A 110 4.86 -3.14 35.08
CA VAL A 110 5.66 -1.94 34.75
C VAL A 110 5.04 -0.63 35.26
N VAL A 111 3.78 -0.63 35.69
CA VAL A 111 3.06 0.58 36.16
C VAL A 111 3.77 1.27 37.33
N GLY A 112 4.46 0.51 38.19
CA GLY A 112 5.26 1.06 39.28
C GLY A 112 6.37 1.97 38.76
N ASN A 113 7.11 1.52 37.74
CA ASN A 113 8.16 2.30 37.09
C ASN A 113 7.57 3.55 36.43
N LEU A 114 6.51 3.40 35.62
CA LEU A 114 5.82 4.52 34.97
C LEU A 114 5.41 5.62 35.96
N ASN A 115 4.93 5.24 37.14
CA ASN A 115 4.50 6.17 38.19
C ASN A 115 5.64 6.96 38.87
N HIS A 116 6.90 6.55 38.70
CA HIS A 116 8.05 7.35 39.11
C HIS A 116 8.33 8.54 38.17
N HIS A 117 7.87 8.47 36.93
CA HIS A 117 8.15 9.46 35.87
C HIS A 117 7.09 10.56 35.75
N VAL A 118 6.01 10.48 36.55
CA VAL A 118 4.88 11.40 36.48
C VAL A 118 4.52 11.93 37.86
N SER A 119 3.90 13.11 37.91
CA SER A 119 3.45 13.71 39.17
C SER A 119 2.33 12.89 39.82
N GLN A 120 2.06 13.15 41.10
CA GLN A 120 0.96 12.49 41.83
C GLN A 120 -0.42 12.75 41.19
N THR A 121 -0.59 13.89 40.53
CA THR A 121 -1.85 14.26 39.86
C THR A 121 -2.11 13.44 38.59
N PHE A 122 -1.05 13.03 37.90
CA PHE A 122 -1.11 12.28 36.64
C PHE A 122 -0.60 10.85 36.80
N GLN A 123 -0.89 10.19 37.92
CA GLN A 123 -0.50 8.78 38.08
C GLN A 123 -1.26 7.88 37.09
N TYR A 124 -0.57 6.84 36.65
CA TYR A 124 -1.09 5.71 35.90
C TYR A 124 -1.92 4.78 36.81
N SER A 125 -3.08 4.37 36.34
CA SER A 125 -3.96 3.42 37.04
C SER A 125 -3.33 2.04 37.09
N SER A 126 -3.43 1.34 38.22
CA SER A 126 -2.94 -0.04 38.33
C SER A 126 -3.77 -1.01 37.48
N SER A 127 -3.19 -2.17 37.14
CA SER A 127 -3.92 -3.24 36.45
C SER A 127 -5.16 -3.70 37.22
N ASP A 128 -5.14 -3.70 38.56
CA ASP A 128 -6.27 -4.12 39.39
C ASP A 128 -7.49 -3.21 39.23
N VAL A 129 -7.28 -1.94 38.87
CA VAL A 129 -8.36 -0.99 38.57
C VAL A 129 -8.87 -1.17 37.14
N LEU A 130 -7.99 -1.52 36.20
CA LEU A 130 -8.33 -1.63 34.78
C LEU A 130 -8.93 -2.98 34.40
N LEU A 131 -8.51 -4.07 35.04
CA LEU A 131 -8.99 -5.43 34.74
C LEU A 131 -10.52 -5.58 34.86
N PRO A 132 -11.20 -5.05 35.90
CA PRO A 132 -12.65 -5.08 35.99
C PRO A 132 -13.38 -4.26 34.91
N LEU A 133 -12.66 -3.42 34.16
CA LEU A 133 -13.24 -2.63 33.08
C LEU A 133 -13.28 -3.37 31.75
N VAL A 134 -12.66 -4.55 31.66
CA VAL A 134 -12.69 -5.39 30.45
C VAL A 134 -14.06 -6.04 30.31
N SER A 135 -14.66 -5.91 29.12
CA SER A 135 -15.97 -6.49 28.81
C SER A 135 -16.03 -7.03 27.38
N SER A 136 -17.10 -7.77 27.07
CA SER A 136 -17.36 -8.26 25.72
C SER A 136 -18.64 -7.66 25.14
N GLY A 137 -18.54 -7.25 23.88
CA GLY A 137 -19.67 -6.92 23.01
C GLY A 137 -20.39 -8.17 22.49
N PRO A 138 -21.38 -7.98 21.59
CA PRO A 138 -22.09 -9.07 20.96
C PRO A 138 -21.21 -9.79 19.92
N LYS A 139 -21.26 -11.12 19.89
CA LYS A 139 -20.49 -11.99 18.96
C LYS A 139 -21.17 -12.15 17.60
N VAL A 140 -21.73 -11.06 17.08
CA VAL A 140 -22.42 -11.01 15.78
C VAL A 140 -22.01 -9.74 15.05
N TYR A 141 -22.14 -9.76 13.73
CA TYR A 141 -21.64 -8.68 12.88
C TYR A 141 -22.67 -7.55 12.69
N GLY A 142 -22.24 -6.32 12.98
CA GLY A 142 -22.94 -5.10 12.58
C GLY A 142 -24.36 -5.02 13.14
N MET A 143 -25.32 -4.72 12.26
CA MET A 143 -26.72 -4.48 12.65
C MET A 143 -27.40 -5.67 13.33
N GLU A 144 -26.87 -6.90 13.19
CA GLU A 144 -27.37 -8.07 13.91
C GLU A 144 -27.25 -7.91 15.43
N ALA A 145 -26.30 -7.11 15.92
CA ALA A 145 -26.13 -6.76 17.32
C ALA A 145 -27.43 -6.25 17.96
N LEU A 146 -28.25 -5.50 17.21
CA LEU A 146 -29.52 -4.95 17.68
C LEU A 146 -30.62 -6.00 17.88
N ASN A 147 -30.44 -7.21 17.35
CA ASN A 147 -31.37 -8.33 17.49
C ASN A 147 -30.95 -9.30 18.61
N THR A 148 -29.83 -9.03 19.28
CA THR A 148 -29.31 -9.86 20.38
C THR A 148 -29.61 -9.25 21.74
N SER A 149 -29.51 -10.07 22.80
CA SER A 149 -29.59 -9.58 24.16
C SER A 149 -28.47 -8.58 24.48
N LEU A 150 -28.76 -7.60 25.33
CA LEU A 150 -27.81 -6.56 25.74
C LEU A 150 -26.50 -7.17 26.27
N SER A 151 -25.41 -6.89 25.56
CA SER A 151 -24.05 -7.36 25.87
C SER A 151 -23.48 -6.72 27.14
N GLU A 152 -22.42 -7.31 27.69
CA GLU A 152 -21.73 -6.78 28.87
C GLU A 152 -21.15 -5.39 28.58
N GLY A 153 -20.49 -5.23 27.42
CA GLY A 153 -19.97 -3.94 26.98
C GLY A 153 -21.03 -2.87 26.81
N ALA A 154 -22.20 -3.21 26.26
CA ALA A 154 -23.30 -2.26 26.12
C ALA A 154 -23.87 -1.84 27.48
N LYS A 155 -24.03 -2.77 28.43
CA LYS A 155 -24.45 -2.45 29.82
C LYS A 155 -23.46 -1.51 30.50
N GLN A 156 -22.17 -1.86 30.41
CA GLN A 156 -21.10 -1.08 31.01
C GLN A 156 -21.07 0.33 30.41
N LEU A 157 -21.17 0.48 29.08
CA LEU A 157 -21.24 1.79 28.44
C LEU A 157 -22.40 2.64 28.96
N ILE A 158 -23.61 2.07 29.11
CA ILE A 158 -24.77 2.79 29.66
C ILE A 158 -24.49 3.25 31.09
N GLU A 159 -23.95 2.38 31.94
CA GLU A 159 -23.57 2.71 33.32
C GLU A 159 -22.56 3.87 33.34
N LYS A 160 -21.52 3.81 32.50
CA LYS A 160 -20.49 4.85 32.39
C LYS A 160 -21.03 6.15 31.77
N LEU A 161 -22.06 6.11 30.95
CA LEU A 161 -22.73 7.34 30.51
C LEU A 161 -23.56 7.98 31.64
N GLN A 162 -24.13 7.16 32.53
CA GLN A 162 -24.95 7.63 33.64
C GLN A 162 -24.12 8.14 34.82
N GLU A 163 -22.89 7.61 35.03
CA GLU A 163 -22.08 7.91 36.22
C GLU A 163 -21.62 9.37 36.32
N SER A 164 -21.53 10.11 35.21
CA SER A 164 -21.08 11.51 35.20
C SER A 164 -21.72 12.31 34.06
N SER A 165 -21.87 13.62 34.27
CA SER A 165 -22.29 14.58 33.24
C SER A 165 -21.16 14.99 32.30
N GLU A 166 -19.92 14.64 32.63
CA GLU A 166 -18.76 14.90 31.79
C GLU A 166 -18.80 14.12 30.48
N PRO A 167 -18.09 14.63 29.44
CA PRO A 167 -17.88 13.90 28.21
C PRO A 167 -17.43 12.45 28.41
N LEU A 168 -17.92 11.55 27.57
CA LEU A 168 -17.35 10.21 27.41
C LEU A 168 -16.89 10.06 25.96
N TYR A 169 -15.58 9.93 25.79
CA TYR A 169 -14.93 9.76 24.50
C TYR A 169 -14.90 8.27 24.16
N VAL A 170 -15.47 7.92 23.03
CA VAL A 170 -15.62 6.55 22.57
C VAL A 170 -14.75 6.34 21.34
N SER A 171 -13.78 5.45 21.43
CA SER A 171 -12.94 5.06 20.29
C SER A 171 -13.44 3.73 19.73
N LEU A 172 -13.72 3.71 18.43
CA LEU A 172 -14.15 2.52 17.70
C LEU A 172 -13.00 2.05 16.82
N TRP A 173 -12.23 1.07 17.30
CA TRP A 173 -11.14 0.42 16.58
C TRP A 173 -11.70 -0.64 15.64
N GLY A 174 -12.77 -1.32 16.06
CA GLY A 174 -13.55 -2.24 15.23
C GLY A 174 -14.94 -1.72 14.82
N GLY A 175 -15.96 -2.57 14.95
CA GLY A 175 -17.35 -2.24 14.67
C GLY A 175 -18.07 -1.50 15.81
N ALA A 176 -19.10 -0.71 15.46
CA ALA A 176 -19.88 0.08 16.40
C ALA A 176 -21.14 -0.64 16.94
N GLY A 177 -21.31 -1.94 16.66
CA GLY A 177 -22.49 -2.71 17.06
C GLY A 177 -22.80 -2.65 18.56
N THR A 178 -21.78 -2.67 19.42
CA THR A 178 -21.95 -2.53 20.88
C THR A 178 -22.47 -1.14 21.27
N LEU A 179 -21.94 -0.08 20.66
CA LEU A 179 -22.43 1.29 20.83
C LEU A 179 -23.88 1.43 20.34
N ALA A 180 -24.19 0.86 19.18
CA ALA A 180 -25.55 0.87 18.63
C ALA A 180 -26.55 0.19 19.57
N GLN A 181 -26.15 -0.94 20.17
CA GLN A 181 -26.97 -1.67 21.14
C GLN A 181 -27.24 -0.82 22.40
N ALA A 182 -26.20 -0.17 22.95
CA ALA A 182 -26.34 0.70 24.12
C ALA A 182 -27.25 1.90 23.83
N LEU A 183 -27.06 2.57 22.70
CA LEU A 183 -27.89 3.71 22.29
C LEU A 183 -29.35 3.31 22.06
N LYS A 184 -29.59 2.14 21.46
CA LYS A 184 -30.94 1.61 21.26
C LYS A 184 -31.63 1.30 22.58
N GLN A 185 -30.89 0.75 23.54
CA GLN A 185 -31.41 0.50 24.89
C GLN A 185 -31.76 1.81 25.60
N ILE A 186 -30.87 2.82 25.55
CA ILE A 186 -31.13 4.15 26.13
C ILE A 186 -32.39 4.78 25.53
N GLU A 187 -32.56 4.71 24.21
CA GLU A 187 -33.78 5.20 23.52
C GLU A 187 -35.05 4.46 23.95
N THR A 188 -34.95 3.18 24.33
CA THR A 188 -36.09 2.34 24.71
C THR A 188 -36.48 2.53 26.18
N ASP A 189 -35.48 2.64 27.06
CA ASP A 189 -35.69 2.64 28.51
C ASP A 189 -35.87 4.04 29.11
N GLN A 190 -35.36 5.08 28.45
CA GLN A 190 -35.34 6.45 28.98
C GLN A 190 -36.38 7.33 28.28
N SER A 191 -36.78 8.42 28.93
CA SER A 191 -37.56 9.47 28.27
C SER A 191 -36.76 10.09 27.11
N SER A 192 -37.44 10.68 26.11
CA SER A 192 -36.76 11.32 24.98
C SER A 192 -35.75 12.39 25.41
N GLU A 193 -36.05 13.12 26.49
CA GLU A 193 -35.17 14.16 27.04
C GLU A 193 -33.96 13.55 27.75
N ASP A 194 -34.17 12.53 28.59
CA ASP A 194 -33.08 11.84 29.29
C ASP A 194 -32.16 11.11 28.30
N ALA A 195 -32.73 10.48 27.28
CA ALA A 195 -31.98 9.82 26.21
C ALA A 195 -31.12 10.84 25.44
N ALA A 196 -31.67 12.00 25.07
CA ALA A 196 -30.91 13.08 24.43
C ALA A 196 -29.80 13.62 25.33
N ARG A 197 -30.08 13.80 26.63
CA ARG A 197 -29.10 14.26 27.62
C ARG A 197 -27.95 13.26 27.84
N LEU A 198 -28.21 11.96 27.72
CA LEU A 198 -27.16 10.94 27.78
C LEU A 198 -26.34 10.91 26.49
N ARG A 199 -27.00 10.98 25.31
CA ARG A 199 -26.31 11.00 24.02
C ARG A 199 -25.42 12.23 23.82
N SER A 200 -25.83 13.40 24.31
CA SER A 200 -25.03 14.63 24.20
C SER A 200 -23.68 14.58 24.94
N ARG A 201 -23.47 13.57 25.80
CA ARG A 201 -22.19 13.33 26.48
C ARG A 201 -21.20 12.60 25.58
N LEU A 202 -21.65 11.90 24.54
CA LEU A 202 -20.80 11.08 23.68
C LEU A 202 -20.00 11.91 22.68
N ARG A 203 -18.71 11.59 22.58
CA ARG A 203 -17.82 11.99 21.49
C ARG A 203 -17.24 10.73 20.89
N VAL A 204 -17.58 10.42 19.65
CA VAL A 204 -17.19 9.17 19.00
C VAL A 204 -16.08 9.47 17.98
N TYR A 205 -15.02 8.68 18.02
CA TYR A 205 -13.99 8.64 16.99
C TYR A 205 -13.94 7.23 16.41
N ALA A 206 -14.30 7.09 15.13
CA ALA A 206 -14.36 5.82 14.44
C ALA A 206 -13.22 5.64 13.43
N ILE A 207 -12.52 4.50 13.54
CA ILE A 207 -11.53 4.05 12.56
C ILE A 207 -12.29 3.38 11.40
N SER A 208 -12.75 4.24 10.47
CA SER A 208 -13.41 3.85 9.21
C SER A 208 -14.70 3.02 9.29
N ASP A 209 -15.43 3.07 10.43
CA ASP A 209 -16.78 2.50 10.59
C ASP A 209 -16.94 1.07 10.01
N GLN A 210 -16.45 0.06 10.73
CA GLN A 210 -16.14 -1.24 10.14
C GLN A 210 -17.28 -2.28 10.10
N ASP A 211 -18.53 -1.94 10.42
CA ASP A 211 -19.62 -2.92 10.46
C ASP A 211 -20.98 -2.40 9.97
N GLY A 212 -21.00 -1.18 9.41
CA GLY A 212 -22.20 -0.49 8.94
C GLY A 212 -23.07 0.14 10.02
N THR A 213 -22.85 -0.17 11.31
CA THR A 213 -23.66 0.39 12.41
C THR A 213 -23.33 1.84 12.71
N GLY A 214 -22.08 2.28 12.47
CA GLY A 214 -21.68 3.68 12.59
C GLY A 214 -22.52 4.61 11.72
N SER A 215 -22.71 4.25 10.45
CA SER A 215 -23.58 5.01 9.52
C SER A 215 -25.05 5.06 9.97
N TRP A 216 -25.53 3.98 10.62
CA TRP A 216 -26.87 3.92 11.19
C TRP A 216 -27.02 4.79 12.44
N ILE A 217 -26.02 4.79 13.33
CA ILE A 217 -25.94 5.67 14.51
C ILE A 217 -25.99 7.11 14.06
N GLN A 218 -25.14 7.48 13.10
CA GLN A 218 -25.08 8.82 12.52
C GLN A 218 -26.48 9.22 12.02
N ALA A 219 -27.07 8.44 11.12
CA ALA A 219 -28.39 8.76 10.55
C ALA A 219 -29.53 8.88 11.59
N ARG A 220 -29.45 8.16 12.72
CA ARG A 220 -30.48 8.13 13.76
C ARG A 220 -30.30 9.21 14.84
N TRP A 221 -29.06 9.53 15.18
CA TRP A 221 -28.69 10.47 16.24
C TRP A 221 -27.62 11.45 15.73
N PRO A 222 -28.00 12.38 14.84
CA PRO A 222 -27.08 13.30 14.19
C PRO A 222 -26.43 14.30 15.17
N ASP A 223 -26.97 14.42 16.38
CA ASP A 223 -26.51 15.29 17.47
C ASP A 223 -25.22 14.82 18.14
N ILE A 224 -24.88 13.53 18.01
CA ILE A 224 -23.64 12.97 18.57
C ILE A 224 -22.44 13.55 17.82
N LEU A 225 -21.43 14.05 18.55
CA LEU A 225 -20.14 14.40 17.96
C LEU A 225 -19.50 13.12 17.42
N TYR A 226 -19.41 12.99 16.10
CA TYR A 226 -18.93 11.76 15.45
C TYR A 226 -17.83 12.09 14.44
N ILE A 227 -16.60 11.67 14.73
CA ILE A 227 -15.44 11.77 13.85
C ILE A 227 -15.31 10.46 13.09
N THR A 228 -15.32 10.52 11.77
CA THR A 228 -15.08 9.36 10.90
C THR A 228 -14.50 9.79 9.56
N SER A 229 -13.59 9.00 9.01
CA SER A 229 -13.07 9.25 7.67
C SER A 229 -14.13 8.85 6.63
N ILE A 230 -14.78 9.85 6.02
CA ILE A 230 -15.79 9.64 4.98
C ILE A 230 -15.10 9.26 3.66
N ASN A 231 -15.10 7.96 3.35
CA ASN A 231 -14.63 7.37 2.11
C ASN A 231 -15.55 6.18 1.73
N GLY A 232 -15.32 5.55 0.58
CA GLY A 232 -16.05 4.33 0.24
C GLY A 232 -15.78 3.22 1.27
N PHE A 233 -16.73 2.31 1.46
CA PHE A 233 -16.54 1.19 2.39
C PHE A 233 -15.29 0.37 2.02
N ASN A 234 -14.41 0.12 3.00
CA ASN A 234 -13.07 -0.47 2.83
C ASN A 234 -12.09 0.34 1.94
N GLU A 235 -12.34 1.62 1.67
CA GLU A 235 -11.38 2.51 1.00
C GLU A 235 -10.47 3.22 2.02
N PHE A 236 -9.79 2.44 2.87
CA PHE A 236 -8.95 2.95 3.96
C PHE A 236 -7.83 3.86 3.46
N GLU A 237 -7.33 3.69 2.23
CA GLU A 237 -6.33 4.57 1.62
C GLU A 237 -6.73 6.06 1.60
N GLY A 238 -8.03 6.37 1.68
CA GLY A 238 -8.54 7.75 1.78
C GLY A 238 -8.72 8.28 3.20
N ALA A 239 -8.41 7.48 4.24
CA ALA A 239 -8.66 7.83 5.64
C ALA A 239 -7.51 8.61 6.27
N THR A 240 -7.83 9.55 7.16
CA THR A 240 -6.85 10.37 7.89
C THR A 240 -5.96 9.52 8.81
N TRP A 241 -6.56 8.54 9.50
CA TRP A 241 -5.86 7.72 10.51
C TRP A 241 -4.70 6.90 9.91
N VAL A 242 -4.80 6.52 8.63
CA VAL A 242 -3.74 5.82 7.88
C VAL A 242 -2.45 6.65 7.79
N GLY A 243 -2.52 7.96 8.04
CA GLY A 243 -1.34 8.80 8.23
C GLY A 243 -0.43 8.34 9.38
N ILE A 244 -0.89 7.56 10.35
CA ILE A 244 0.01 7.06 11.40
C ILE A 244 1.03 6.05 10.85
N ASN A 245 0.66 5.25 9.83
CA ASN A 245 1.44 4.08 9.38
C ASN A 245 1.79 4.03 7.89
N THR A 246 1.51 5.09 7.12
CA THR A 246 1.84 5.11 5.68
C THR A 246 2.93 6.09 5.29
N ASP A 247 3.51 5.87 4.11
CA ASP A 247 4.47 6.77 3.48
C ASP A 247 3.81 7.96 2.77
N ASP A 248 2.48 7.99 2.74
CA ASP A 248 1.65 8.96 2.03
C ASP A 248 2.22 9.36 0.66
N ASN A 249 2.20 8.40 -0.28
CA ASN A 249 2.75 8.56 -1.63
C ASN A 249 4.27 8.86 -1.66
N GLY A 250 4.99 8.42 -0.63
CA GLY A 250 6.42 8.62 -0.46
C GLY A 250 6.82 10.01 0.05
N PHE A 251 5.86 10.82 0.51
CA PHE A 251 6.13 12.14 1.09
C PHE A 251 6.34 12.12 2.60
N ALA A 252 5.87 11.09 3.31
CA ALA A 252 6.02 10.93 4.74
C ALA A 252 7.21 10.02 5.09
N ASN A 253 8.01 10.41 6.08
CA ASN A 253 9.13 9.60 6.57
C ASN A 253 8.63 8.36 7.34
N THR A 254 8.85 7.16 6.80
CA THR A 254 8.36 5.92 7.42
C THR A 254 9.34 5.21 8.34
N THR A 255 10.50 5.80 8.62
CA THR A 255 11.57 5.12 9.38
C THR A 255 11.09 4.66 10.76
N LYS A 256 10.37 5.52 11.50
CA LYS A 256 9.85 5.25 12.85
C LYS A 256 8.55 4.44 12.91
N ILE A 257 8.16 3.80 11.81
CA ILE A 257 6.95 2.96 11.73
C ILE A 257 7.25 1.59 11.09
N LYS A 258 8.52 1.17 11.16
CA LYS A 258 8.99 -0.13 10.69
C LYS A 258 9.43 -1.00 11.86
N ASN A 259 9.37 -2.32 11.66
CA ASN A 259 9.79 -3.29 12.67
C ASN A 259 11.20 -3.03 13.20
N ALA A 260 12.15 -2.64 12.35
CA ALA A 260 13.52 -2.33 12.80
C ALA A 260 13.57 -1.22 13.86
N TRP A 261 12.79 -0.15 13.70
CA TRP A 261 12.73 0.91 14.72
C TRP A 261 11.94 0.45 15.94
N ALA A 262 10.83 -0.26 15.76
CA ALA A 262 10.02 -0.78 16.85
C ALA A 262 10.79 -1.80 17.70
N ASP A 263 11.60 -2.67 17.09
CA ASP A 263 12.45 -3.65 17.80
C ASP A 263 13.45 -2.97 18.73
N GLU A 264 14.04 -1.87 18.28
CA GLU A 264 15.04 -1.12 19.05
C GLU A 264 14.40 -0.23 20.14
N ASN A 265 13.24 0.37 19.85
CA ASN A 265 12.69 1.45 20.69
C ASN A 265 11.45 1.05 21.49
N ILE A 266 10.64 0.11 20.98
CA ILE A 266 9.31 -0.23 21.52
C ILE A 266 9.28 -1.65 22.09
N ARG A 267 9.88 -2.64 21.42
CA ARG A 267 9.88 -4.05 21.85
C ARG A 267 10.95 -4.35 22.89
N VAL A 268 11.05 -3.46 23.88
CA VAL A 268 12.02 -3.51 24.97
C VAL A 268 11.31 -3.74 26.31
N GLY A 269 11.91 -4.56 27.17
CA GLY A 269 11.35 -4.89 28.50
C GLY A 269 10.08 -5.74 28.50
N PRO A 270 9.44 -5.88 29.68
CA PRO A 270 8.29 -6.76 29.84
C PRO A 270 7.09 -6.36 28.97
N LEU A 271 6.70 -5.08 29.00
CA LEU A 271 5.57 -4.59 28.21
C LEU A 271 5.89 -4.57 26.71
N GLY A 272 7.09 -4.14 26.33
CA GLY A 272 7.52 -4.15 24.94
C GLY A 272 7.63 -5.56 24.34
N SER A 273 7.99 -6.57 25.14
CA SER A 273 8.10 -7.96 24.65
C SER A 273 6.79 -8.56 24.13
N ILE A 274 5.64 -7.99 24.54
CA ILE A 274 4.32 -8.39 24.06
C ILE A 274 3.75 -7.46 22.99
N TYR A 275 4.49 -6.42 22.59
CA TYR A 275 4.15 -5.55 21.48
C TYR A 275 4.39 -6.30 20.15
N PRO A 276 3.35 -6.68 19.39
CA PRO A 276 3.50 -7.63 18.29
C PRO A 276 4.33 -7.09 17.11
N GLN A 277 4.70 -8.00 16.19
CA GLN A 277 5.30 -7.64 14.90
C GLN A 277 4.31 -6.87 14.02
N ILE A 278 4.78 -5.82 13.33
CA ILE A 278 3.97 -5.04 12.38
C ILE A 278 3.78 -5.92 11.14
N LEU A 279 2.52 -6.28 10.84
CA LEU A 279 2.15 -7.11 9.69
C LEU A 279 1.52 -6.28 8.55
N TYR A 280 0.53 -5.44 8.87
CA TYR A 280 -0.21 -4.64 7.89
C TYR A 280 0.09 -3.15 8.01
N GLY A 281 -0.06 -2.61 9.23
CA GLY A 281 0.26 -1.25 9.60
C GLY A 281 0.56 -1.17 11.09
N MET A 282 1.33 -0.17 11.50
CA MET A 282 1.60 0.06 12.91
C MET A 282 0.44 0.88 13.50
N GLU A 283 -0.30 0.30 14.44
CA GLU A 283 -1.28 1.01 15.28
C GLU A 283 -2.32 1.84 14.49
N GLY A 284 -3.07 1.21 13.58
CA GLY A 284 -4.11 1.90 12.79
C GLY A 284 -5.09 2.69 13.67
N ASP A 285 -5.35 2.20 14.89
CA ASP A 285 -6.36 2.75 15.79
C ASP A 285 -5.87 3.83 16.75
N SER A 286 -4.56 3.93 16.97
CA SER A 286 -3.98 4.91 17.90
C SER A 286 -4.44 6.36 17.67
N PRO A 287 -4.64 6.85 16.42
CA PRO A 287 -5.19 8.19 16.19
C PRO A 287 -6.49 8.50 16.96
N SER A 288 -7.33 7.50 17.22
CA SER A 288 -8.62 7.64 17.92
C SER A 288 -8.52 7.98 19.41
N PHE A 289 -7.34 7.85 20.02
CA PHE A 289 -7.06 8.37 21.37
C PHE A 289 -5.91 9.38 21.39
N LEU A 290 -5.02 9.37 20.39
CA LEU A 290 -3.92 10.34 20.30
C LEU A 290 -4.41 11.79 20.19
N TRP A 291 -5.62 12.01 19.67
CA TRP A 291 -6.27 13.34 19.64
C TRP A 291 -6.73 13.86 21.02
N LEU A 292 -6.69 13.03 22.06
CA LEU A 292 -7.02 13.39 23.44
C LEU A 292 -5.77 13.66 24.29
N ILE A 293 -4.58 13.39 23.74
CA ILE A 293 -3.32 13.59 24.47
C ILE A 293 -3.09 15.08 24.61
N SER A 294 -3.17 15.56 25.86
CA SER A 294 -2.95 16.96 26.20
C SER A 294 -1.47 17.33 26.00
N ASN A 295 -1.18 17.92 24.85
CA ASN A 295 0.17 18.33 24.41
C ASN A 295 0.17 19.77 23.85
N GLY A 296 -0.88 20.56 24.12
CA GLY A 296 -1.05 21.91 23.58
C GLY A 296 -1.72 21.99 22.21
N LEU A 297 -1.81 20.88 21.44
CA LEU A 297 -2.49 20.84 20.14
C LEU A 297 -3.93 20.31 20.26
N SER A 298 -4.13 19.31 21.12
CA SER A 298 -5.37 18.55 21.23
C SER A 298 -6.48 19.33 21.97
N VAL A 299 -7.52 19.75 21.26
CA VAL A 299 -8.76 20.28 21.86
C VAL A 299 -9.96 19.41 21.49
N PRO A 300 -10.41 18.50 22.38
CA PRO A 300 -11.36 17.45 22.00
C PRO A 300 -12.75 17.89 21.50
N ASP A 301 -13.21 19.10 21.80
CA ASP A 301 -14.48 19.60 21.26
C ASP A 301 -14.28 20.44 19.97
N MET A 302 -13.05 20.58 19.48
CA MET A 302 -12.70 21.30 18.24
C MET A 302 -11.80 20.47 17.30
N PRO A 303 -12.32 19.40 16.65
CA PRO A 303 -11.54 18.53 15.76
C PRO A 303 -10.89 19.25 14.56
N ASN A 304 -11.33 20.47 14.26
CA ASN A 304 -10.84 21.31 13.18
C ASN A 304 -9.50 21.99 13.49
N LEU A 305 -9.04 22.03 14.75
CA LEU A 305 -7.73 22.60 15.08
C LEU A 305 -6.57 21.69 14.68
N GLY A 306 -6.79 20.37 14.70
CA GLY A 306 -5.76 19.37 14.42
C GLY A 306 -5.06 18.91 15.70
N SER A 307 -4.61 17.65 15.68
CA SER A 307 -3.97 16.99 16.81
C SER A 307 -3.09 15.84 16.30
N TRP A 308 -2.49 15.04 17.19
CA TRP A 308 -1.82 13.80 16.80
C TRP A 308 -2.77 12.74 16.24
N GLY A 309 -4.07 12.84 16.49
CA GLY A 309 -5.08 12.01 15.85
C GLY A 309 -5.64 12.60 14.55
N GLY A 310 -5.02 13.64 14.00
CA GLY A 310 -5.40 14.26 12.73
C GLY A 310 -6.34 15.46 12.88
N ARG A 311 -6.86 15.92 11.74
CA ARG A 311 -7.72 17.12 11.63
C ARG A 311 -8.98 16.83 10.84
N TYR A 312 -10.12 17.35 11.33
CA TYR A 312 -11.43 17.06 10.77
C TYR A 312 -12.34 18.29 10.73
N THR A 313 -13.16 18.41 9.69
CA THR A 313 -14.14 19.50 9.53
C THR A 313 -15.55 18.96 9.49
N ARG A 314 -16.52 19.80 9.88
CA ARG A 314 -17.94 19.42 9.81
C ARG A 314 -18.32 19.03 8.39
N VAL A 315 -19.08 17.94 8.28
CA VAL A 315 -19.55 17.38 7.00
C VAL A 315 -20.74 18.17 6.47
N SER A 316 -21.48 18.83 7.36
CA SER A 316 -22.65 19.64 7.04
C SER A 316 -22.63 20.95 7.82
N GLU A 317 -23.11 22.02 7.19
CA GLU A 317 -23.38 23.31 7.83
C GLU A 317 -24.77 23.35 8.49
N VAL A 318 -25.57 22.29 8.35
CA VAL A 318 -26.92 22.21 8.93
C VAL A 318 -26.84 22.06 10.44
N ASP A 319 -27.54 22.94 11.16
CA ASP A 319 -27.67 22.88 12.61
C ASP A 319 -28.23 21.52 13.07
N GLY A 320 -27.63 20.96 14.12
CA GLY A 320 -28.00 19.65 14.66
C GLY A 320 -27.30 18.44 14.04
N PHE A 321 -26.45 18.63 13.01
CA PHE A 321 -25.51 17.61 12.54
C PHE A 321 -24.12 17.86 13.10
N ASN A 322 -23.60 16.92 13.90
CA ASN A 322 -22.31 17.05 14.57
C ASN A 322 -21.29 16.02 14.07
N TRP A 323 -21.26 15.79 12.75
CA TRP A 323 -20.34 14.83 12.13
C TRP A 323 -19.15 15.54 11.52
N TYR A 324 -17.99 14.91 11.66
CA TYR A 324 -16.70 15.41 11.24
C TYR A 324 -16.04 14.43 10.27
N GLY A 325 -15.67 14.94 9.10
CA GLY A 325 -15.01 14.20 8.02
C GLY A 325 -13.58 14.70 7.79
N ASN A 326 -12.86 14.02 6.91
CA ASN A 326 -11.45 14.30 6.60
C ASN A 326 -11.22 15.77 6.23
N ALA A 327 -10.25 16.42 6.89
CA ALA A 327 -9.77 17.75 6.51
C ALA A 327 -8.29 17.66 6.08
N PRO A 328 -7.95 17.94 4.81
CA PRO A 328 -6.57 17.87 4.34
C PRO A 328 -5.74 19.10 4.71
N ASP A 329 -4.46 18.88 5.04
CA ASP A 329 -3.45 19.93 5.27
C ASP A 329 -2.48 20.03 4.11
N SER A 330 -1.89 21.21 3.96
CA SER A 330 -0.75 21.43 3.07
C SER A 330 0.55 21.39 3.87
N VAL A 331 1.51 20.60 3.39
CA VAL A 331 2.86 20.46 3.93
C VAL A 331 3.86 20.92 2.88
N SER A 332 4.83 21.73 3.28
CA SER A 332 5.92 22.15 2.42
C SER A 332 6.95 21.03 2.31
N LEU A 333 7.36 20.70 1.08
CA LEU A 333 8.40 19.71 0.82
C LEU A 333 9.78 20.39 0.70
N PRO A 334 10.90 19.66 0.91
CA PRO A 334 12.25 20.20 0.72
C PRO A 334 12.52 20.79 -0.68
N SER A 335 11.76 20.35 -1.70
CA SER A 335 11.78 20.91 -3.06
C SER A 335 11.13 22.29 -3.17
N GLY A 336 10.48 22.80 -2.12
CA GLY A 336 9.68 24.03 -2.11
C GLY A 336 8.25 23.86 -2.64
N SER A 337 7.85 22.66 -3.06
CA SER A 337 6.48 22.37 -3.50
C SER A 337 5.58 22.02 -2.32
N LEU A 338 4.29 22.38 -2.40
CA LEU A 338 3.28 21.98 -1.42
C LEU A 338 2.69 20.62 -1.76
N TYR A 339 2.59 19.75 -0.75
CA TYR A 339 1.87 18.50 -0.80
C TYR A 339 0.64 18.57 0.10
N ARG A 340 -0.53 18.22 -0.43
CA ARG A 340 -1.80 18.36 0.28
C ARG A 340 -2.47 17.00 0.47
N SER A 341 -2.73 16.63 1.72
CA SER A 341 -3.25 15.30 2.08
C SER A 341 -3.93 15.31 3.44
N SER A 342 -4.90 14.41 3.67
CA SER A 342 -5.55 14.23 4.97
C SER A 342 -4.68 13.45 5.94
N GLN A 343 -3.92 12.49 5.44
CA GLN A 343 -2.92 11.72 6.17
C GLN A 343 -1.81 12.62 6.72
N ALA A 344 -1.50 13.70 6.01
CA ALA A 344 -0.52 14.70 6.44
C ALA A 344 -0.85 15.39 7.75
N THR A 345 -2.13 15.42 8.12
CA THR A 345 -2.56 15.96 9.42
C THR A 345 -2.11 15.09 10.60
N VAL A 346 -1.74 13.83 10.34
CA VAL A 346 -1.19 12.89 11.32
C VAL A 346 0.32 12.77 11.16
N TRP A 347 0.82 12.39 9.98
CA TRP A 347 2.24 12.04 9.84
C TRP A 347 3.20 13.22 10.01
N ARG A 348 2.74 14.47 9.88
CA ARG A 348 3.57 15.64 10.18
C ARG A 348 4.02 15.70 11.65
N TRP A 349 3.29 15.03 12.53
CA TRP A 349 3.59 14.92 13.95
C TRP A 349 4.26 13.60 14.31
N ARG A 350 4.62 12.78 13.32
CA ARG A 350 5.12 11.40 13.52
C ARG A 350 6.38 11.37 14.37
N ASP A 351 7.35 12.25 14.11
CA ASP A 351 8.59 12.26 14.87
C ASP A 351 8.32 12.56 16.35
N ALA A 352 7.57 13.62 16.65
CA ALA A 352 7.19 13.98 18.01
C ALA A 352 6.42 12.85 18.74
N MET A 353 5.40 12.27 18.09
CA MET A 353 4.59 11.23 18.75
C MET A 353 5.32 9.90 18.92
N GLN A 354 6.24 9.54 17.99
CA GLN A 354 7.01 8.30 18.08
C GLN A 354 8.17 8.42 19.07
N ASP A 355 8.80 9.59 19.17
CA ASP A 355 9.84 9.84 20.17
C ASP A 355 9.27 9.85 21.58
N ASP A 356 8.10 10.46 21.79
CA ASP A 356 7.38 10.40 23.07
C ASP A 356 6.96 8.95 23.41
N PHE A 357 6.54 8.15 22.42
CA PHE A 357 6.23 6.74 22.64
C PHE A 357 7.46 5.92 23.05
N ALA A 358 8.60 6.12 22.38
CA ALA A 358 9.86 5.49 22.73
C ALA A 358 10.34 5.89 24.13
N ALA A 359 10.26 7.19 24.48
CA ALA A 359 10.60 7.69 25.81
C ALA A 359 9.73 7.02 26.91
N ARG A 360 8.42 6.96 26.70
CA ARG A 360 7.49 6.28 27.62
C ARG A 360 7.75 4.78 27.72
N MET A 361 8.23 4.13 26.66
CA MET A 361 8.65 2.75 26.75
C MET A 361 9.91 2.60 27.63
N GLN A 362 10.85 3.55 27.58
CA GLN A 362 12.00 3.58 28.50
C GLN A 362 11.58 3.77 29.96
N TRP A 363 10.53 4.55 30.23
CA TRP A 363 9.94 4.69 31.57
C TRP A 363 9.44 3.36 32.15
N THR A 364 9.17 2.35 31.31
CA THR A 364 8.80 1.01 31.81
C THR A 364 10.01 0.23 32.35
N LEU A 365 11.22 0.59 31.93
CA LEU A 365 12.47 -0.12 32.25
C LEU A 365 13.19 0.47 33.46
N ASN A 366 13.04 1.78 33.66
CA ASN A 366 13.78 2.54 34.65
C ASN A 366 12.82 3.14 35.69
N ASN A 367 13.28 3.32 36.92
CA ASN A 367 12.57 4.06 37.96
C ASN A 367 13.26 5.39 38.31
N SER A 368 14.42 5.65 37.69
CA SER A 368 15.20 6.87 37.85
C SER A 368 14.78 7.87 36.78
N VAL A 369 14.18 8.98 37.22
CA VAL A 369 13.77 10.10 36.35
C VAL A 369 14.96 10.63 35.55
N SER A 370 16.13 10.81 36.16
CA SER A 370 17.30 11.38 35.48
C SER A 370 17.94 10.49 34.40
N ALA A 371 17.47 9.24 34.24
CA ALA A 371 18.09 8.27 33.34
C ALA A 371 17.38 8.13 31.99
N VAL A 372 16.23 8.79 31.81
CA VAL A 372 15.37 8.71 30.63
C VAL A 372 14.78 10.08 30.33
N ALA A 373 14.40 10.32 29.09
CA ALA A 373 13.91 11.62 28.66
C ALA A 373 12.46 11.89 29.08
N HIS A 374 12.13 13.15 29.36
CA HIS A 374 10.79 13.63 29.68
C HIS A 374 10.40 14.84 28.80
N PRO A 375 9.10 15.02 28.47
CA PRO A 375 8.66 16.21 27.76
C PRO A 375 8.99 17.51 28.52
N PRO A 376 9.37 18.59 27.82
CA PRO A 376 9.64 19.88 28.44
C PRO A 376 8.36 20.50 29.03
N GLN A 377 8.51 21.31 30.08
CA GLN A 377 7.41 22.05 30.68
C GLN A 377 7.32 23.45 30.05
N LEU A 378 6.31 23.62 29.20
CA LEU A 378 6.06 24.85 28.46
C LEU A 378 5.55 25.97 29.38
N SER A 379 6.08 27.17 29.18
CA SER A 379 5.59 28.41 29.79
C SER A 379 5.54 29.51 28.74
N ILE A 380 4.35 30.01 28.41
CA ILE A 380 4.17 31.13 27.45
C ILE A 380 3.55 32.32 28.18
N ASN A 381 4.26 33.44 28.28
CA ASN A 381 3.83 34.64 29.01
C ASN A 381 3.41 34.35 30.47
N GLY A 382 4.07 33.38 31.11
CA GLY A 382 3.75 32.92 32.47
C GLY A 382 2.57 31.94 32.55
N SER A 383 1.89 31.64 31.45
CA SER A 383 0.91 30.55 31.38
C SER A 383 1.64 29.22 31.25
N THR A 384 1.50 28.35 32.24
CA THR A 384 2.10 27.01 32.29
C THR A 384 1.07 25.93 32.03
N GLY A 385 1.49 24.83 31.40
CA GLY A 385 0.64 23.66 31.15
C GLY A 385 0.38 23.41 29.67
N THR A 386 -0.56 22.51 29.39
CA THR A 386 -0.85 21.99 28.04
C THR A 386 -2.18 22.49 27.48
N GLU A 387 -2.82 23.44 28.17
CA GLU A 387 -4.05 24.07 27.72
C GLU A 387 -3.77 25.15 26.65
N VAL A 388 -4.72 25.34 25.74
CA VAL A 388 -4.60 26.38 24.71
C VAL A 388 -4.67 27.77 25.34
N VAL A 389 -3.67 28.60 25.08
CA VAL A 389 -3.63 30.00 25.52
C VAL A 389 -4.25 30.89 24.45
N ARG A 390 -5.26 31.68 24.83
CA ARG A 390 -5.96 32.61 23.93
C ARG A 390 -5.55 34.06 24.21
N PHE A 391 -5.34 34.83 23.15
CA PHE A 391 -4.97 36.24 23.23
C PHE A 391 -5.86 37.07 22.29
N ASP A 392 -6.48 38.12 22.83
CA ASP A 392 -7.26 39.06 22.02
C ASP A 392 -6.37 40.19 21.50
N LEU A 393 -6.42 40.42 20.18
CA LEU A 393 -5.64 41.45 19.49
C LEU A 393 -6.58 42.42 18.76
N SER A 394 -6.26 43.71 18.83
CA SER A 394 -6.90 44.70 17.96
C SER A 394 -6.34 44.61 16.53
N LEU A 395 -7.09 45.08 15.53
CA LEU A 395 -6.72 45.04 14.11
C LEU A 395 -5.33 45.61 13.76
N ASN A 396 -4.82 46.56 14.56
CA ASN A 396 -3.47 47.13 14.44
C ASN A 396 -2.58 46.81 15.67
N GLY A 397 -3.05 45.91 16.52
CA GLY A 397 -2.35 45.48 17.72
C GLY A 397 -1.20 44.54 17.39
N SER A 398 -0.34 44.33 18.39
CA SER A 398 0.65 43.26 18.34
C SER A 398 0.86 42.72 19.75
N ILE A 399 1.34 41.48 19.84
CA ILE A 399 1.66 40.83 21.11
C ILE A 399 3.06 40.24 21.04
N ILE A 400 3.72 40.22 22.19
CA ILE A 400 4.96 39.47 22.39
C ILE A 400 4.59 38.16 23.10
N LEU A 401 4.96 37.03 22.49
CA LEU A 401 4.91 35.74 23.15
C LEU A 401 6.32 35.39 23.64
N ASP A 402 6.44 35.16 24.94
CA ASP A 402 7.68 34.87 25.65
C ASP A 402 7.63 33.46 26.24
N ALA A 403 8.38 32.55 25.64
CA ALA A 403 8.58 31.18 26.08
C ALA A 403 9.90 30.93 26.81
N ALA A 404 10.64 31.99 27.18
CA ALA A 404 11.98 31.86 27.78
C ALA A 404 12.00 31.16 29.14
N SER A 405 10.85 31.08 29.82
CA SER A 405 10.69 30.35 31.09
C SER A 405 10.34 28.87 30.90
N THR A 406 10.25 28.38 29.66
CA THR A 406 10.10 26.95 29.37
C THR A 406 11.34 26.21 29.87
N CYS A 407 11.14 25.08 30.55
CA CYS A 407 12.23 24.29 31.11
C CYS A 407 12.27 22.87 30.56
N ASP A 408 13.48 22.36 30.35
CA ASP A 408 13.73 20.94 30.18
C ASP A 408 13.56 20.27 31.55
N ALA A 409 12.66 19.29 31.62
CA ALA A 409 12.37 18.56 32.86
C ALA A 409 13.57 17.71 33.32
N ASP A 410 14.45 17.31 32.40
CA ASP A 410 15.62 16.49 32.67
C ASP A 410 16.84 17.34 33.07
N HIS A 411 16.90 18.59 32.62
CA HIS A 411 17.98 19.55 32.90
C HIS A 411 17.44 20.89 33.44
N PRO A 412 16.86 20.90 34.65
CA PRO A 412 16.24 22.09 35.21
C PRO A 412 17.27 23.23 35.37
N GLY A 413 17.03 24.35 34.68
CA GLY A 413 17.88 25.54 34.71
C GLY A 413 18.78 25.75 33.47
N GLU A 414 18.89 24.76 32.58
CA GLU A 414 19.67 24.86 31.34
C GLU A 414 18.77 25.10 30.11
N THR A 415 18.12 26.26 30.04
CA THR A 415 17.25 26.62 28.88
C THR A 415 17.99 26.71 27.55
N SER A 416 19.34 26.75 27.57
CA SER A 416 20.19 26.68 26.38
C SER A 416 20.17 25.32 25.67
N GLN A 417 19.49 24.31 26.23
CA GLN A 417 19.33 22.98 25.63
C GLN A 417 18.04 22.84 24.80
N LEU A 418 17.20 23.88 24.72
CA LEU A 418 15.94 23.84 23.97
C LEU A 418 15.98 24.76 22.75
N ASP A 419 15.58 24.22 21.61
CA ASP A 419 15.22 24.99 20.43
C ASP A 419 13.72 25.31 20.46
N PHE A 420 13.38 26.52 19.99
CA PHE A 420 12.01 27.04 19.98
C PHE A 420 11.59 27.36 18.55
N GLU A 421 10.57 26.69 18.05
CA GLU A 421 10.01 26.85 16.72
C GLU A 421 8.57 27.39 16.79
N TRP A 422 8.34 28.58 16.24
CA TRP A 422 7.03 29.22 16.18
C TRP A 422 6.52 29.27 14.75
N PHE A 423 5.30 28.79 14.52
CA PHE A 423 4.68 28.81 13.20
C PHE A 423 3.16 28.94 13.26
N GLY A 424 2.60 29.61 12.24
CA GLY A 424 1.14 29.69 12.08
C GLY A 424 0.57 28.35 11.66
N TYR A 425 -0.50 27.91 12.33
CA TYR A 425 -1.26 26.72 11.94
C TYR A 425 -2.64 27.14 11.38
N PRO A 426 -2.72 27.45 10.08
CA PRO A 426 -3.94 27.99 9.48
C PRO A 426 -5.12 27.01 9.61
N PRO A 427 -6.37 27.49 9.77
CA PRO A 427 -7.58 26.69 9.71
C PRO A 427 -7.62 25.73 8.50
N PRO A 428 -8.40 24.63 8.57
CA PRO A 428 -8.59 23.74 7.44
C PRO A 428 -9.35 24.46 6.32
N LEU A 429 -8.64 24.83 5.25
CA LEU A 429 -9.19 25.61 4.14
C LEU A 429 -9.72 24.73 3.00
N GLY A 430 -10.89 25.08 2.46
CA GLY A 430 -11.18 24.86 1.03
C GLY A 430 -10.29 25.76 0.15
N PHE A 431 -10.08 25.43 -1.13
CA PHE A 431 -9.20 26.15 -2.07
C PHE A 431 -9.01 27.68 -1.80
N GLY A 432 -7.83 28.11 -1.33
CA GLY A 432 -7.48 29.52 -1.10
C GLY A 432 -6.13 29.71 -0.38
N VAL A 433 -5.51 30.89 -0.54
CA VAL A 433 -4.35 31.34 0.26
C VAL A 433 -4.91 32.12 1.44
N GLN A 434 -4.68 31.68 2.68
CA GLN A 434 -5.01 32.50 3.84
C GLN A 434 -3.98 33.60 4.03
N PRO A 435 -4.40 34.80 4.47
CA PRO A 435 -3.47 35.79 5.00
C PRO A 435 -2.60 35.13 6.09
N SER A 436 -1.29 35.30 6.07
CA SER A 436 -0.43 34.74 7.13
C SER A 436 -0.21 35.76 8.22
N LEU A 437 -0.37 35.34 9.49
CA LEU A 437 0.16 36.10 10.63
C LEU A 437 1.63 36.43 10.40
N THR A 438 2.04 37.63 10.81
CA THR A 438 3.45 38.00 10.82
C THR A 438 4.04 37.60 12.16
N ILE A 439 5.00 36.68 12.16
CA ILE A 439 5.71 36.19 13.35
C ILE A 439 7.19 36.53 13.19
N LEU A 440 7.72 37.42 14.03
CA LEU A 440 9.10 37.91 13.93
C LEU A 440 9.92 37.51 15.17
N PRO A 441 11.19 37.10 15.01
CA PRO A 441 12.04 36.76 16.13
C PRO A 441 12.49 38.02 16.87
N LEU A 442 12.36 38.04 18.21
CA LEU A 442 12.90 39.13 19.03
C LEU A 442 14.30 38.83 19.55
N THR A 443 14.57 37.55 19.83
CA THR A 443 15.86 37.06 20.32
C THR A 443 16.24 35.81 19.52
N PRO A 444 16.71 35.99 18.26
CA PRO A 444 17.06 34.86 17.41
C PRO A 444 18.26 34.08 17.98
N PRO A 445 18.34 32.75 17.74
CA PRO A 445 19.51 31.96 18.10
C PRO A 445 20.80 32.53 17.47
N LEU A 446 21.89 32.46 18.23
CA LEU A 446 23.16 33.08 17.87
C LEU A 446 23.69 32.49 16.55
N GLY A 447 23.94 33.36 15.56
CA GLY A 447 24.40 32.95 14.23
C GLY A 447 23.30 32.66 13.21
N THR A 448 22.02 32.83 13.56
CA THR A 448 20.89 32.71 12.63
C THR A 448 20.21 34.06 12.42
N ASN A 449 19.38 34.19 11.38
CA ASN A 449 18.46 35.32 11.21
C ASN A 449 17.13 35.12 11.96
N GLY A 450 17.03 34.06 12.78
CA GLY A 450 15.81 33.67 13.49
C GLY A 450 14.70 33.10 12.62
N ILE A 451 14.98 32.71 11.37
CA ILE A 451 13.98 32.10 10.48
C ILE A 451 14.53 30.80 9.89
N LEU A 452 13.81 29.71 10.13
CA LEU A 452 14.02 28.41 9.51
C LEU A 452 13.11 28.28 8.27
N SER A 453 13.69 27.94 7.13
CA SER A 453 12.93 27.88 5.87
C SER A 453 11.88 26.78 5.85
N LEU A 454 12.15 25.64 6.50
CA LEU A 454 11.28 24.47 6.57
C LEU A 454 11.64 23.65 7.81
N ASN A 455 10.66 23.30 8.65
CA ASN A 455 10.87 22.37 9.76
C ASN A 455 10.44 20.94 9.41
N GLU A 456 10.67 19.99 10.33
CA GLU A 456 10.36 18.56 10.14
C GLU A 456 8.87 18.27 9.97
N ALA A 457 7.99 19.05 10.62
CA ALA A 457 6.53 18.99 10.44
C ALA A 457 6.05 19.64 9.12
N GLY A 458 6.99 20.14 8.31
CA GLY A 458 6.82 20.71 6.99
C GLY A 458 6.07 22.05 6.99
N PHE A 459 6.24 22.85 8.03
CA PHE A 459 5.89 24.27 8.04
C PHE A 459 7.04 25.10 7.49
N ALA A 460 6.73 26.07 6.63
CA ALA A 460 7.71 27.00 6.06
C ALA A 460 7.74 28.32 6.83
N ASN A 461 8.86 29.04 6.75
CA ASN A 461 9.08 30.33 7.44
C ASN A 461 8.83 30.24 8.95
N VAL A 462 9.42 29.23 9.58
CA VAL A 462 9.31 29.00 11.02
C VAL A 462 10.21 29.98 11.76
N THR A 463 9.66 30.67 12.75
CA THR A 463 10.39 31.68 13.52
C THR A 463 11.07 31.02 14.71
N LEU A 464 12.38 31.23 14.82
CA LEU A 464 13.22 30.63 15.84
C LEU A 464 13.45 31.58 17.02
N GLY A 465 13.47 30.99 18.21
CA GLY A 465 13.89 31.65 19.44
C GLY A 465 12.80 31.73 20.50
N PRO A 466 13.18 31.96 21.76
CA PRO A 466 12.26 31.89 22.90
C PRO A 466 11.25 33.04 22.93
N LYS A 467 11.45 34.12 22.17
CA LYS A 467 10.55 35.28 22.14
C LYS A 467 10.22 35.68 20.72
N VAL A 468 8.93 35.82 20.44
CA VAL A 468 8.42 36.25 19.14
C VAL A 468 7.46 37.41 19.26
N HIS A 469 7.50 38.29 18.25
CA HIS A 469 6.54 39.36 18.05
C HIS A 469 5.51 38.91 17.01
N ILE A 470 4.23 39.01 17.34
CA ILE A 470 3.12 38.58 16.49
C ILE A 470 2.23 39.78 16.18
N SER A 471 1.93 39.97 14.90
CA SER A 471 0.95 40.96 14.43
C SER A 471 -0.02 40.36 13.41
N PRO A 472 -1.27 40.86 13.36
CA PRO A 472 -2.24 40.51 12.32
C PRO A 472 -1.69 40.75 10.90
N PRO A 473 -2.28 40.11 9.87
CA PRO A 473 -1.86 40.28 8.48
C PRO A 473 -1.97 41.73 8.00
N ILE A 474 -0.96 42.22 7.26
CA ILE A 474 -0.84 43.63 6.83
C ILE A 474 -1.74 43.96 5.62
N GLU A 475 -2.36 42.98 4.95
CA GLU A 475 -3.30 43.24 3.84
C GLU A 475 -4.58 43.92 4.34
N VAL A 476 -4.47 45.26 4.40
CA VAL A 476 -5.40 46.25 4.92
C VAL A 476 -6.82 46.00 4.42
N GLY A 477 -7.65 45.33 5.24
CA GLY A 477 -9.11 45.24 5.06
C GLY A 477 -9.73 43.84 5.04
N SER A 478 -8.95 42.76 5.13
CA SER A 478 -9.50 41.39 5.12
C SER A 478 -9.81 40.80 6.50
N ALA A 479 -9.05 41.17 7.54
CA ALA A 479 -9.32 40.70 8.89
C ALA A 479 -10.63 41.32 9.41
N THR A 480 -11.65 40.49 9.61
CA THR A 480 -12.92 40.91 10.22
C THR A 480 -12.87 40.75 11.74
N ASP A 481 -13.72 41.48 12.46
CA ASP A 481 -13.93 41.29 13.90
C ASP A 481 -14.34 39.85 14.18
N GLY A 482 -13.62 39.16 15.09
CA GLY A 482 -13.88 37.77 15.47
C GLY A 482 -13.13 36.67 14.69
N GLU A 483 -12.15 36.98 13.84
CA GLU A 483 -11.30 35.93 13.22
C GLU A 483 -10.29 35.32 14.22
N GLU A 484 -10.27 33.99 14.31
CA GLU A 484 -9.30 33.24 15.13
C GLU A 484 -8.11 32.75 14.28
N TRP A 485 -6.89 32.91 14.82
CA TRP A 485 -5.64 32.44 14.21
C TRP A 485 -4.88 31.54 15.18
N ASN A 486 -4.40 30.38 14.71
CA ASN A 486 -3.64 29.48 15.54
C ASN A 486 -2.14 29.65 15.30
N VAL A 487 -1.37 29.65 16.39
CA VAL A 487 0.09 29.66 16.39
C VAL A 487 0.55 28.51 17.26
N VAL A 488 1.49 27.72 16.75
CA VAL A 488 2.06 26.57 17.45
C VAL A 488 3.48 26.91 17.86
N LEU A 489 3.80 26.59 19.11
CA LEU A 489 5.17 26.48 19.61
C LEU A 489 5.55 25.01 19.65
N GLN A 490 6.60 24.64 18.94
CA GLN A 490 7.28 23.35 19.08
C GLN A 490 8.62 23.57 19.76
N THR A 491 8.95 22.71 20.72
CA THR A 491 10.27 22.73 21.39
C THR A 491 11.01 21.44 21.11
N LEU A 492 12.31 21.54 20.87
CA LEU A 492 13.18 20.41 20.54
C LEU A 492 14.37 20.40 21.51
N GLY A 493 14.77 19.23 22.00
CA GLY A 493 16.00 19.08 22.78
C GLY A 493 17.22 19.11 21.87
N LEU A 494 18.23 19.91 22.21
CA LEU A 494 19.50 19.94 21.49
C LEU A 494 20.24 18.61 21.70
N GLN A 495 20.29 17.80 20.64
CA GLN A 495 21.12 16.59 20.65
C GLN A 495 22.59 17.00 20.82
N GLN A 496 23.22 16.64 21.95
CA GLN A 496 24.67 16.49 21.95
C GLN A 496 25.03 15.45 20.88
N PRO A 497 26.08 15.67 20.07
CA PRO A 497 26.53 14.65 19.13
C PRO A 497 26.80 13.38 19.92
N GLN A 498 26.03 12.32 19.67
CA GLN A 498 26.24 11.02 20.30
C GLN A 498 27.66 10.57 19.98
N SER A 499 28.57 10.79 20.94
CA SER A 499 29.80 10.01 21.02
C SER A 499 29.36 8.57 21.19
N SER A 500 29.75 7.73 20.24
CA SER A 500 29.70 6.28 20.36
C SER A 500 30.42 5.84 21.65
N LEU A 501 29.70 5.75 22.75
CA LEU A 501 30.16 5.12 23.96
C LEU A 501 29.77 3.63 23.86
N PRO A 502 30.74 2.71 23.85
CA PRO A 502 30.44 1.29 23.86
C PRO A 502 29.89 0.93 25.24
N TYR A 503 28.65 0.41 25.30
CA TYR A 503 28.17 -0.26 26.49
C TYR A 503 29.06 -1.48 26.79
N PRO A 504 29.64 -1.59 28.00
CA PRO A 504 30.41 -2.75 28.40
C PRO A 504 29.49 -3.83 28.96
N GLY A 505 29.57 -5.04 28.40
CA GLY A 505 29.02 -6.24 29.03
C GLY A 505 27.76 -6.79 28.37
N ALA A 506 27.89 -7.34 27.17
CA ALA A 506 27.07 -8.47 26.76
C ALA A 506 28.00 -9.69 26.67
N ASP A 507 27.96 -10.54 27.69
CA ASP A 507 28.60 -11.85 27.63
C ASP A 507 28.01 -12.67 26.46
N PRO A 508 28.83 -13.49 25.78
CA PRO A 508 28.32 -14.37 24.72
C PRO A 508 27.35 -15.40 25.33
N PRO A 509 26.25 -15.74 24.63
CA PRO A 509 25.26 -16.66 25.20
C PRO A 509 25.88 -18.02 25.49
N LEU A 510 25.72 -18.45 26.74
CA LEU A 510 26.06 -19.78 27.23
C LEU A 510 25.23 -20.84 26.50
N ASN A 511 25.93 -21.85 25.98
CA ASN A 511 25.37 -23.08 25.44
C ASN A 511 24.46 -23.77 26.48
N HIS A 512 23.15 -23.74 26.27
CA HIS A 512 22.23 -24.74 26.83
C HIS A 512 22.00 -25.85 25.79
N PRO A 513 22.42 -27.10 26.08
CA PRO A 513 22.06 -28.25 25.26
C PRO A 513 20.67 -28.74 25.67
N ASN A 514 19.88 -29.15 24.66
CA ASN A 514 18.59 -29.83 24.76
C ASN A 514 17.37 -28.96 25.12
N SER A 515 16.80 -28.30 24.11
CA SER A 515 15.35 -28.31 23.92
C SER A 515 15.07 -28.72 22.47
N ARG A 516 14.23 -29.75 22.33
CA ARG A 516 13.90 -30.38 21.06
C ARG A 516 13.19 -29.37 20.17
N GLN A 517 13.76 -29.12 18.99
CA GLN A 517 13.08 -28.49 17.86
C GLN A 517 11.78 -29.24 17.55
N SER A 518 10.66 -28.73 18.01
CA SER A 518 9.41 -28.80 17.25
C SER A 518 9.42 -27.61 16.31
N SER A 519 9.85 -27.85 15.08
CA SER A 519 9.75 -26.92 13.96
C SER A 519 8.28 -26.57 13.70
N ILE A 520 7.78 -25.50 14.29
CA ILE A 520 6.63 -24.77 13.77
C ILE A 520 7.24 -23.67 12.90
N VAL A 521 7.08 -23.85 11.60
CA VAL A 521 7.52 -22.93 10.56
C VAL A 521 6.56 -21.73 10.61
N GLU A 522 7.00 -20.63 11.19
CA GLU A 522 6.42 -19.29 10.96
C GLU A 522 6.61 -18.97 9.46
N GLU A 523 5.50 -18.76 8.73
CA GLU A 523 5.53 -18.19 7.37
C GLU A 523 5.32 -16.67 7.52
N GLU A 524 6.43 -15.92 7.46
CA GLU A 524 6.49 -14.45 7.28
C GLU A 524 5.76 -14.05 5.97
N GLU A 525 4.80 -13.13 5.99
CA GLU A 525 4.31 -12.46 4.77
C GLU A 525 5.10 -11.14 4.55
N GLU A 526 6.06 -11.17 3.63
CA GLU A 526 6.85 -10.02 3.17
C GLU A 526 5.97 -8.92 2.53
N GLU A 527 5.96 -7.70 3.08
CA GLU A 527 5.34 -6.53 2.43
C GLU A 527 6.12 -6.15 1.16
N PHE A 528 5.52 -6.43 -0.01
CA PHE A 528 6.22 -6.40 -1.29
C PHE A 528 6.37 -4.98 -1.89
N THR A 529 7.51 -4.31 -1.63
CA THR A 529 7.83 -2.92 -2.05
C THR A 529 8.07 -2.74 -3.55
N TYR A 530 7.24 -2.05 -4.33
CA TYR A 530 7.45 -1.89 -5.79
C TYR A 530 8.38 -0.71 -6.15
N PRO A 531 9.52 -0.92 -6.86
CA PRO A 531 10.39 0.17 -7.27
C PRO A 531 9.74 1.21 -8.21
N ASP A 532 8.77 0.79 -9.04
CA ASP A 532 7.98 1.62 -9.95
C ASP A 532 8.76 2.60 -10.86
N GLY A 533 10.04 2.32 -11.07
CA GLY A 533 10.98 3.16 -11.81
C GLY A 533 12.45 2.79 -11.54
N GLY A 534 13.38 3.62 -12.00
CA GLY A 534 14.81 3.39 -11.87
C GLY A 534 15.40 2.45 -12.91
N THR A 535 16.72 2.50 -13.08
CA THR A 535 17.46 1.75 -14.12
C THR A 535 17.24 0.25 -13.98
N THR A 536 17.34 -0.30 -12.78
CA THR A 536 17.16 -1.73 -12.52
C THR A 536 15.77 -2.24 -12.93
N ALA A 537 14.69 -1.49 -12.64
CA ALA A 537 13.33 -1.88 -13.00
C ALA A 537 13.11 -1.86 -14.53
N TRP A 538 13.60 -0.82 -15.21
CA TRP A 538 13.51 -0.73 -16.67
C TRP A 538 14.38 -1.76 -17.40
N LEU A 539 15.51 -2.18 -16.81
CA LEU A 539 16.29 -3.31 -17.33
C LEU A 539 15.52 -4.63 -17.27
N GLN A 540 14.58 -4.80 -16.31
CA GLN A 540 13.71 -5.98 -16.31
C GLN A 540 12.70 -5.95 -17.46
N VAL A 541 12.20 -4.76 -17.82
CA VAL A 541 11.34 -4.59 -19.01
C VAL A 541 12.12 -4.96 -20.27
N LEU A 542 13.37 -4.51 -20.40
CA LEU A 542 14.23 -4.87 -21.53
C LEU A 542 14.51 -6.39 -21.57
N ALA A 543 14.85 -7.00 -20.44
CA ALA A 543 15.08 -8.44 -20.37
C ALA A 543 13.84 -9.25 -20.83
N SER A 544 12.67 -8.90 -20.31
CA SER A 544 11.41 -9.56 -20.67
C SER A 544 10.97 -9.27 -22.12
N HIS A 545 11.28 -8.09 -22.65
CA HIS A 545 11.09 -7.76 -24.05
C HIS A 545 11.90 -8.69 -24.96
N LEU A 546 13.19 -8.91 -24.67
CA LEU A 546 14.06 -9.81 -25.44
C LEU A 546 13.57 -11.26 -25.39
N ILE A 547 13.07 -11.71 -24.23
CA ILE A 547 12.45 -13.05 -24.09
C ILE A 547 11.18 -13.14 -24.95
N ASN A 548 10.31 -12.11 -24.91
CA ASN A 548 9.12 -12.06 -25.77
C ASN A 548 9.48 -12.09 -27.26
N GLN A 549 10.56 -11.40 -27.63
CA GLN A 549 11.08 -11.38 -28.99
C GLN A 549 11.43 -12.78 -29.48
N ILE A 550 12.05 -13.62 -28.64
CA ILE A 550 12.34 -15.02 -28.98
C ILE A 550 11.06 -15.85 -28.99
N ALA A 551 10.30 -15.84 -27.89
CA ALA A 551 9.18 -16.75 -27.65
C ALA A 551 8.06 -16.62 -28.68
N TRP A 552 7.76 -15.39 -29.12
CA TRP A 552 6.67 -15.11 -30.06
C TRP A 552 7.15 -14.64 -31.43
N GLY A 553 8.35 -14.06 -31.51
CA GLY A 553 8.90 -13.61 -32.79
C GLY A 553 9.36 -14.75 -33.68
N TYR A 554 10.08 -15.74 -33.15
CA TYR A 554 10.55 -16.86 -33.98
C TYR A 554 9.40 -17.68 -34.60
N PRO A 555 8.33 -18.06 -33.88
CA PRO A 555 7.18 -18.77 -34.47
C PRO A 555 6.58 -18.07 -35.71
N SER A 556 6.67 -16.74 -35.82
CA SER A 556 6.19 -16.02 -37.01
C SER A 556 6.94 -16.40 -38.30
N SER A 557 8.17 -16.93 -38.18
CA SER A 557 8.98 -17.40 -39.31
C SER A 557 8.48 -18.72 -39.87
N TYR A 558 7.51 -19.36 -39.21
CA TYR A 558 7.00 -20.66 -39.61
C TYR A 558 6.47 -20.68 -41.04
N GLY A 559 5.90 -19.58 -41.55
CA GLY A 559 5.47 -19.50 -42.94
C GLY A 559 6.60 -19.74 -43.95
N VAL A 560 7.83 -19.31 -43.63
CA VAL A 560 9.03 -19.54 -44.46
C VAL A 560 9.51 -20.98 -44.33
N TYR A 561 9.52 -21.52 -43.11
CA TYR A 561 9.83 -22.94 -42.86
C TYR A 561 8.88 -23.89 -43.59
N GLN A 562 7.57 -23.63 -43.49
CA GLN A 562 6.54 -24.43 -44.14
C GLN A 562 6.71 -24.45 -45.65
N LEU A 563 7.03 -23.31 -46.28
CA LEU A 563 7.32 -23.27 -47.71
C LEU A 563 8.53 -24.14 -48.06
N TYR A 564 9.62 -24.04 -47.30
CA TYR A 564 10.80 -24.88 -47.52
C TYR A 564 10.48 -26.38 -47.38
N TYR A 565 9.69 -26.75 -46.37
CA TYR A 565 9.28 -28.14 -46.13
C TYR A 565 8.39 -28.72 -47.24
N THR A 566 7.47 -27.93 -47.78
CA THR A 566 6.59 -28.39 -48.86
C THR A 566 7.30 -28.40 -50.22
N THR A 567 8.16 -27.42 -50.50
CA THR A 567 8.82 -27.28 -51.81
C THR A 567 10.10 -28.09 -51.95
N THR A 568 10.91 -28.17 -50.89
CA THR A 568 12.24 -28.81 -50.95
C THR A 568 12.22 -30.22 -50.36
N LEU A 569 11.48 -30.45 -49.27
CA LEU A 569 11.34 -31.77 -48.65
C LEU A 569 10.11 -32.56 -49.13
N ASN A 570 9.28 -31.97 -50.01
CA ASN A 570 8.05 -32.56 -50.56
C ASN A 570 7.09 -33.11 -49.50
N LEU A 571 7.05 -32.48 -48.32
CA LEU A 571 6.10 -32.86 -47.27
C LEU A 571 4.68 -32.37 -47.63
N PRO A 572 3.63 -33.17 -47.39
CA PRO A 572 2.25 -32.71 -47.51
C PRO A 572 2.00 -31.46 -46.66
N SER A 573 1.29 -30.47 -47.21
CA SER A 573 1.04 -29.19 -46.54
C SER A 573 0.37 -29.35 -45.17
N SER A 574 -0.57 -30.31 -45.04
CA SER A 574 -1.24 -30.64 -43.78
C SER A 574 -0.29 -31.25 -42.74
N GLN A 575 0.65 -32.09 -43.19
CA GLN A 575 1.67 -32.68 -42.33
C GLN A 575 2.67 -31.64 -41.88
N ALA A 576 3.11 -30.75 -42.78
CA ALA A 576 3.96 -29.62 -42.44
C ALA A 576 3.26 -28.71 -41.42
N SER A 577 2.01 -28.28 -41.62
CA SER A 577 1.34 -27.35 -40.69
C SER A 577 1.31 -27.83 -39.23
N TRP A 578 1.25 -29.15 -38.99
CA TRP A 578 1.32 -29.71 -37.63
C TRP A 578 2.57 -29.32 -36.84
N ILE A 579 3.71 -29.11 -37.49
CA ILE A 579 4.97 -28.70 -36.83
C ILE A 579 4.81 -27.30 -36.21
N GLY A 580 4.27 -26.35 -36.98
CA GLY A 580 4.04 -24.99 -36.49
C GLY A 580 2.90 -24.93 -35.45
N SER A 581 1.83 -25.71 -35.66
CA SER A 581 0.71 -25.78 -34.73
C SER A 581 1.12 -26.36 -33.38
N ILE A 582 1.88 -27.46 -33.34
CA ILE A 582 2.35 -28.03 -32.07
C ILE A 582 3.35 -27.08 -31.38
N GLN A 583 4.19 -26.39 -32.14
CA GLN A 583 5.11 -25.39 -31.60
C GLN A 583 4.35 -24.29 -30.85
N ILE A 584 3.36 -23.67 -31.48
CA ILE A 584 2.53 -22.61 -30.87
C ILE A 584 1.74 -23.16 -29.69
N PHE A 585 1.16 -24.36 -29.83
CA PHE A 585 0.43 -25.01 -28.75
C PHE A 585 1.32 -25.23 -27.53
N LEU A 586 2.55 -25.73 -27.70
CA LEU A 586 3.48 -25.96 -26.58
C LEU A 586 3.97 -24.65 -25.96
N THR A 587 4.17 -23.60 -26.75
CA THR A 587 4.51 -22.27 -26.23
C THR A 587 3.46 -21.77 -25.23
N PHE A 588 2.17 -21.96 -25.50
CA PHE A 588 1.09 -21.61 -24.56
C PHE A 588 0.81 -22.69 -23.50
N GLY A 589 0.79 -23.95 -23.90
CA GLY A 589 0.29 -25.08 -23.11
C GLY A 589 1.15 -25.40 -21.89
N ILE A 590 2.45 -25.06 -21.94
CA ILE A 590 3.36 -25.24 -20.80
C ILE A 590 3.44 -23.99 -19.92
N CYS A 591 2.71 -22.92 -20.24
CA CYS A 591 2.79 -21.66 -19.48
C CYS A 591 2.34 -21.80 -18.03
N ALA A 592 1.40 -22.70 -17.71
CA ALA A 592 1.05 -23.00 -16.31
C ALA A 592 2.27 -23.49 -15.52
N LEU A 593 3.08 -24.38 -16.11
CA LEU A 593 4.33 -24.86 -15.52
C LEU A 593 5.38 -23.74 -15.47
N SER A 594 5.57 -23.02 -16.57
CA SER A 594 6.51 -21.89 -16.67
C SER A 594 6.25 -20.82 -15.59
N GLY A 595 4.99 -20.43 -15.43
CA GLY A 595 4.56 -19.46 -14.43
C GLY A 595 4.74 -19.96 -13.01
N ARG A 596 4.38 -21.23 -12.75
CA ARG A 596 4.59 -21.85 -11.43
C ARG A 596 6.08 -21.95 -11.06
N LEU A 597 6.95 -22.26 -12.04
CA LEU A 597 8.41 -22.27 -11.86
C LEU A 597 8.94 -20.87 -11.51
N ALA A 598 8.40 -19.82 -12.14
CA ALA A 598 8.74 -18.44 -11.82
C ALA A 598 8.33 -18.08 -10.37
N ASP A 599 7.10 -18.41 -9.98
CA ASP A 599 6.61 -18.17 -8.61
C ASP A 599 7.41 -18.99 -7.57
N ALA A 600 7.90 -20.19 -7.93
CA ALA A 600 8.77 -21.01 -7.10
C ALA A 600 10.22 -20.50 -6.96
N GLY A 601 10.54 -19.32 -7.53
CA GLY A 601 11.88 -18.74 -7.50
C GLY A 601 12.87 -19.30 -8.53
N TYR A 602 12.41 -20.16 -9.45
CA TYR A 602 13.25 -20.73 -10.52
C TYR A 602 13.29 -19.86 -11.78
N THR A 603 13.01 -18.57 -11.66
CA THR A 603 12.84 -17.64 -12.79
C THR A 603 14.02 -17.63 -13.77
N ARG A 604 15.27 -17.48 -13.27
CA ARG A 604 16.47 -17.54 -14.14
C ARG A 604 16.71 -18.93 -14.70
N HIS A 605 16.50 -19.97 -13.90
CA HIS A 605 16.69 -21.37 -14.30
C HIS A 605 15.72 -21.76 -15.42
N ALA A 606 14.45 -21.39 -15.30
CA ALA A 606 13.42 -21.62 -16.31
C ALA A 606 13.80 -20.94 -17.64
N VAL A 607 14.28 -19.69 -17.59
CA VAL A 607 14.75 -19.00 -18.81
C VAL A 607 15.98 -19.67 -19.41
N ILE A 608 16.96 -20.11 -18.59
CA ILE A 608 18.15 -20.82 -19.08
C ILE A 608 17.77 -22.15 -19.76
N VAL A 609 16.94 -22.96 -19.09
CA VAL A 609 16.48 -24.25 -19.63
C VAL A 609 15.67 -24.04 -20.90
N GLY A 610 14.72 -23.10 -20.86
CA GLY A 610 13.90 -22.77 -22.02
C GLY A 610 14.74 -22.28 -23.20
N LEU A 611 15.70 -21.37 -22.95
CA LEU A 611 16.62 -20.86 -23.97
C LEU A 611 17.49 -21.98 -24.54
N PHE A 612 18.05 -22.82 -23.69
CA PHE A 612 18.84 -23.97 -24.12
C PHE A 612 18.02 -24.88 -25.04
N MET A 613 16.79 -25.23 -24.66
CA MET A 613 15.90 -26.07 -25.47
C MET A 613 15.52 -25.38 -26.79
N ALA A 614 15.21 -24.09 -26.77
CA ALA A 614 14.87 -23.34 -27.98
C ALA A 614 16.04 -23.22 -28.97
N VAL A 615 17.24 -22.91 -28.46
CA VAL A 615 18.46 -22.83 -29.27
C VAL A 615 18.84 -24.22 -29.78
N MET A 616 18.80 -25.24 -28.92
CA MET A 616 19.13 -26.61 -29.29
C MET A 616 18.14 -27.16 -30.32
N GLY A 617 16.83 -27.03 -30.10
CA GLY A 617 15.81 -27.48 -31.05
C GLY A 617 15.93 -26.79 -32.40
N THR A 618 16.15 -25.47 -32.40
CA THR A 618 16.39 -24.70 -33.64
C THR A 618 17.68 -25.15 -34.32
N PHE A 619 18.77 -25.31 -33.58
CA PHE A 619 20.05 -25.77 -34.13
C PHE A 619 19.95 -27.20 -34.70
N LEU A 620 19.28 -28.12 -33.99
CA LEU A 620 19.05 -29.49 -34.44
C LEU A 620 18.18 -29.54 -35.70
N THR A 621 17.26 -28.61 -35.87
CA THR A 621 16.46 -28.46 -37.10
C THR A 621 17.36 -28.27 -38.33
N SER A 622 18.55 -27.68 -38.18
CA SER A 622 19.52 -27.52 -39.28
C SER A 622 20.11 -28.84 -39.81
N PHE A 623 19.97 -29.95 -39.07
CA PHE A 623 20.42 -31.29 -39.46
C PHE A 623 19.28 -32.24 -39.84
N CYS A 624 18.03 -31.77 -39.79
CA CYS A 624 16.87 -32.62 -40.00
C CYS A 624 16.58 -32.79 -41.50
N HIS A 625 16.35 -34.03 -41.91
CA HIS A 625 15.98 -34.38 -43.29
C HIS A 625 14.63 -35.11 -43.38
N ALA A 626 14.07 -35.56 -42.25
CA ALA A 626 12.80 -36.27 -42.18
C ALA A 626 11.77 -35.53 -41.33
N TYR A 627 10.48 -35.70 -41.65
CA TYR A 627 9.37 -35.05 -40.95
C TYR A 627 9.44 -35.20 -39.42
N TRP A 628 9.60 -36.42 -38.91
CA TRP A 628 9.60 -36.68 -37.47
C TRP A 628 10.77 -35.99 -36.76
N GLN A 629 11.92 -35.83 -37.43
CA GLN A 629 13.09 -35.13 -36.88
C GLN A 629 12.78 -33.65 -36.71
N ILE A 630 12.17 -33.03 -37.74
CA ILE A 630 11.76 -31.62 -37.70
C ILE A 630 10.64 -31.41 -36.67
N PHE A 631 9.67 -32.33 -36.61
CA PHE A 631 8.58 -32.28 -35.65
C PHE A 631 9.10 -32.32 -34.20
N LEU A 632 10.08 -33.18 -33.90
CA LEU A 632 10.68 -33.24 -32.57
C LEU A 632 11.63 -32.06 -32.29
N ALA A 633 12.44 -31.63 -33.25
CA ALA A 633 13.41 -30.56 -33.05
C ALA A 633 12.76 -29.17 -33.01
N GLN A 634 11.99 -28.81 -34.05
CA GLN A 634 11.35 -27.51 -34.16
C GLN A 634 9.99 -27.47 -33.46
N GLY A 635 9.14 -28.45 -33.72
CA GLY A 635 7.78 -28.47 -33.16
C GLY A 635 7.81 -28.63 -31.64
N PHE A 636 8.40 -29.72 -31.18
CA PHE A 636 8.37 -30.12 -29.77
C PHE A 636 9.45 -29.41 -28.95
N CYS A 637 10.74 -29.59 -29.26
CA CYS A 637 11.84 -29.08 -28.44
C CYS A 637 11.87 -27.54 -28.41
N THR A 638 11.79 -26.89 -29.57
CA THR A 638 11.75 -25.42 -29.61
C THR A 638 10.47 -24.84 -28.99
N GLY A 639 9.30 -25.42 -29.27
CA GLY A 639 8.03 -24.99 -28.68
C GLY A 639 8.00 -25.11 -27.15
N LEU A 640 8.48 -26.24 -26.62
CA LEU A 640 8.62 -26.47 -25.18
C LEU A 640 9.59 -25.47 -24.55
N GLY A 641 10.73 -25.22 -25.19
CA GLY A 641 11.71 -24.23 -24.73
C GLY A 641 11.14 -22.80 -24.67
N MET A 642 10.41 -22.38 -25.70
CA MET A 642 9.74 -21.07 -25.78
C MET A 642 8.69 -20.89 -24.70
N GLY A 643 7.87 -21.92 -24.47
CA GLY A 643 6.85 -21.86 -23.43
C GLY A 643 7.43 -21.83 -22.02
N ILE A 644 8.50 -22.59 -21.74
CA ILE A 644 9.16 -22.58 -20.43
C ILE A 644 9.77 -21.20 -20.10
N MET A 645 10.34 -20.50 -21.09
CA MET A 645 10.98 -19.20 -20.84
C MET A 645 10.01 -18.00 -20.78
N PHE A 646 8.78 -18.13 -21.30
CA PHE A 646 7.91 -16.98 -21.55
C PHE A 646 7.35 -16.32 -20.28
N MET A 647 6.78 -17.07 -19.33
CA MET A 647 6.14 -16.50 -18.12
C MET A 647 7.12 -15.82 -17.15
N PRO A 648 8.33 -16.35 -16.87
CA PRO A 648 9.32 -15.73 -15.99
C PRO A 648 9.50 -14.22 -16.19
N GLY A 649 9.59 -13.76 -17.43
CA GLY A 649 9.76 -12.33 -17.73
C GLY A 649 8.56 -11.48 -17.36
N ILE A 650 7.34 -11.98 -17.60
CA ILE A 650 6.10 -11.27 -17.26
C ILE A 650 5.96 -11.16 -15.74
N THR A 651 6.24 -12.25 -15.01
CA THR A 651 6.20 -12.26 -13.54
C THR A 651 7.19 -11.27 -12.94
N ILE A 652 8.45 -11.23 -13.41
CA ILE A 652 9.43 -10.24 -12.89
C ILE A 652 8.94 -8.82 -13.13
N VAL A 653 8.48 -8.47 -14.33
CA VAL A 653 8.08 -7.08 -14.62
C VAL A 653 6.87 -6.67 -13.78
N GLY A 654 5.88 -7.56 -13.65
CA GLY A 654 4.73 -7.35 -12.77
C GLY A 654 5.12 -7.21 -11.30
N SER A 655 6.28 -7.75 -10.93
CA SER A 655 6.87 -7.59 -9.61
C SER A 655 7.53 -6.22 -9.43
N TYR A 656 8.12 -5.58 -10.45
CA TYR A 656 8.85 -4.31 -10.30
C TYR A 656 7.98 -3.04 -10.36
N PHE A 657 6.80 -3.12 -10.96
CA PHE A 657 5.94 -1.96 -11.20
C PHE A 657 4.54 -2.18 -10.61
N LYS A 658 3.98 -1.20 -9.90
CA LYS A 658 2.57 -1.14 -9.46
C LYS A 658 1.85 -0.02 -10.23
N ARG A 659 2.28 1.23 -10.10
CA ARG A 659 1.71 2.41 -10.79
C ARG A 659 1.96 2.40 -12.30
N ARG A 660 3.14 2.00 -12.76
CA ARG A 660 3.47 1.94 -14.20
C ARG A 660 3.36 0.52 -14.77
N LYS A 661 2.75 -0.41 -14.02
CA LYS A 661 2.64 -1.85 -14.36
C LYS A 661 2.06 -2.06 -15.75
N THR A 662 0.93 -1.40 -16.06
CA THR A 662 0.26 -1.51 -17.35
C THR A 662 1.19 -1.08 -18.50
N LEU A 663 1.83 0.08 -18.38
CA LEU A 663 2.75 0.56 -19.41
C LEU A 663 3.97 -0.37 -19.56
N ALA A 664 4.58 -0.80 -18.45
CA ALA A 664 5.75 -1.67 -18.46
C ALA A 664 5.46 -3.03 -19.12
N LEU A 665 4.36 -3.68 -18.75
CA LEU A 665 3.93 -4.94 -19.35
C LEU A 665 3.57 -4.77 -20.83
N SER A 666 2.94 -3.66 -21.22
CA SER A 666 2.69 -3.36 -22.63
C SER A 666 3.97 -3.15 -23.44
N ILE A 667 5.00 -2.50 -22.89
CA ILE A 667 6.31 -2.35 -23.55
C ILE A 667 6.97 -3.72 -23.75
N VAL A 668 6.86 -4.65 -22.78
CA VAL A 668 7.36 -6.03 -22.95
C VAL A 668 6.77 -6.70 -24.19
N THR A 669 5.46 -6.55 -24.43
CA THR A 669 4.79 -7.20 -25.57
C THR A 669 5.27 -6.69 -26.94
N THR A 670 5.93 -5.52 -27.01
CA THR A 670 6.51 -5.02 -28.27
C THR A 670 7.61 -5.94 -28.81
N GLY A 671 8.23 -6.75 -27.95
CA GLY A 671 9.22 -7.76 -28.33
C GLY A 671 8.65 -8.74 -29.34
N THR A 672 7.39 -9.16 -29.17
CA THR A 672 6.69 -10.03 -30.14
C THR A 672 6.68 -9.41 -31.53
N GLY A 673 6.32 -8.12 -31.64
CA GLY A 673 6.26 -7.43 -32.92
C GLY A 673 7.64 -7.29 -33.57
N LEU A 674 8.64 -6.84 -32.82
CA LEU A 674 10.02 -6.71 -33.31
C LEU A 674 10.59 -8.06 -33.75
N GLY A 675 10.32 -9.11 -32.97
CA GLY A 675 10.71 -10.49 -33.28
C GLY A 675 10.03 -11.02 -34.54
N SER A 676 8.75 -10.67 -34.72
CA SER A 676 7.96 -11.11 -35.87
C SER A 676 8.37 -10.45 -37.18
N VAL A 677 9.18 -9.40 -37.10
CA VAL A 677 9.80 -8.75 -38.25
C VAL A 677 11.23 -9.28 -38.44
N THR A 678 12.02 -9.32 -37.36
CA THR A 678 13.45 -9.66 -37.42
C THR A 678 13.73 -11.12 -37.79
N PHE A 679 13.06 -12.10 -37.16
CA PHE A 679 13.33 -13.51 -37.43
C PHE A 679 12.95 -13.90 -38.88
N PRO A 680 11.77 -13.54 -39.43
CA PRO A 680 11.43 -13.89 -40.81
C PRO A 680 12.31 -13.20 -41.84
N ILE A 681 12.68 -11.93 -41.62
CA ILE A 681 13.60 -11.20 -42.52
C ILE A 681 14.96 -11.87 -42.52
N LEU A 682 15.53 -12.16 -41.34
CA LEU A 682 16.82 -12.83 -41.25
C LEU A 682 16.78 -14.18 -41.95
N LEU A 683 15.71 -14.96 -41.78
CA LEU A 683 15.57 -16.27 -42.40
C LEU A 683 15.43 -16.18 -43.92
N ASN A 684 14.53 -15.32 -44.43
CA ASN A 684 14.33 -15.11 -45.87
C ASN A 684 15.56 -14.54 -46.57
N TYR A 685 16.34 -13.69 -45.89
CA TYR A 685 17.57 -13.13 -46.45
C TYR A 685 18.70 -14.15 -46.45
N THR A 686 18.92 -14.86 -45.34
CA THR A 686 20.06 -15.79 -45.24
C THR A 686 19.83 -17.11 -45.99
N MET A 687 18.59 -17.61 -46.07
CA MET A 687 18.30 -18.90 -46.69
C MET A 687 18.74 -19.00 -48.16
N PRO A 688 18.52 -18.01 -49.04
CA PRO A 688 19.02 -18.04 -50.41
C PRO A 688 20.55 -17.90 -50.53
N HIS A 689 21.22 -17.23 -49.58
CA HIS A 689 22.65 -16.91 -49.67
C HIS A 689 23.56 -17.98 -49.06
N VAL A 690 23.19 -18.53 -47.90
CA VAL A 690 24.02 -19.50 -47.15
C VAL A 690 23.37 -20.88 -47.03
N GLY A 691 22.17 -21.06 -47.61
CA GLY A 691 21.41 -22.30 -47.56
C GLY A 691 20.62 -22.48 -46.25
N PHE A 692 19.67 -23.42 -46.26
CA PHE A 692 18.75 -23.66 -45.15
C PHE A 692 19.46 -23.93 -43.81
N ALA A 693 20.40 -24.87 -43.78
CA ALA A 693 21.06 -25.28 -42.54
C ALA A 693 21.76 -24.09 -41.84
N TRP A 694 22.51 -23.28 -42.58
CA TRP A 694 23.18 -22.11 -42.02
C TRP A 694 22.22 -20.98 -41.67
N ALA A 695 21.17 -20.76 -42.46
CA ALA A 695 20.13 -19.79 -42.13
C ALA A 695 19.46 -20.10 -40.78
N VAL A 696 19.14 -21.37 -40.53
CA VAL A 696 18.58 -21.83 -39.24
C VAL A 696 19.59 -21.69 -38.09
N ARG A 697 20.88 -21.93 -38.33
CA ARG A 697 21.94 -21.69 -37.32
C ARG A 697 22.08 -20.21 -36.98
N CYS A 698 21.94 -19.31 -37.96
CA CYS A 698 21.90 -17.87 -37.71
C CYS A 698 20.72 -17.48 -36.82
N GLN A 699 19.56 -18.11 -37.00
CA GLN A 699 18.40 -17.91 -36.13
C GLN A 699 18.69 -18.37 -34.69
N ALA A 700 19.28 -19.56 -34.53
CA ALA A 700 19.68 -20.10 -33.23
C ALA A 700 20.72 -19.20 -32.53
N LEU A 701 21.69 -18.67 -33.27
CA LEU A 701 22.68 -17.72 -32.76
C LEU A 701 22.02 -16.41 -32.30
N MET A 702 21.07 -15.87 -33.08
CA MET A 702 20.33 -14.67 -32.68
C MET A 702 19.55 -14.90 -31.38
N MET A 703 18.86 -16.04 -31.25
CA MET A 703 18.19 -16.40 -30.00
C MET A 703 19.17 -16.47 -28.83
N LEU A 704 20.33 -17.10 -29.02
CA LEU A 704 21.34 -17.24 -27.99
C LEU A 704 21.84 -15.87 -27.51
N VAL A 705 22.17 -14.96 -28.44
CA VAL A 705 22.64 -13.61 -28.09
C VAL A 705 21.58 -12.83 -27.31
N LEU A 706 20.35 -12.77 -27.83
CA LEU A 706 19.24 -12.07 -27.16
C LEU A 706 18.94 -12.68 -25.78
N GLY A 707 18.95 -14.00 -25.68
CA GLY A 707 18.67 -14.74 -24.46
C GLY A 707 19.76 -14.59 -23.39
N VAL A 708 21.04 -14.63 -23.79
CA VAL A 708 22.18 -14.39 -22.86
C VAL A 708 22.12 -12.98 -22.28
N ILE A 709 21.83 -11.98 -23.11
CA ILE A 709 21.63 -10.60 -22.64
C ILE A 709 20.45 -10.54 -21.67
N ALA A 710 19.31 -11.15 -22.00
CA ALA A 710 18.15 -11.17 -21.11
C ALA A 710 18.49 -11.81 -19.75
N ILE A 711 19.12 -13.00 -19.74
CA ILE A 711 19.52 -13.70 -18.51
C ILE A 711 20.46 -12.86 -17.66
N ALA A 712 21.42 -12.16 -18.28
CA ALA A 712 22.37 -11.29 -17.57
C ALA A 712 21.66 -10.09 -16.90
N LEU A 713 20.60 -9.57 -17.50
CA LEU A 713 19.82 -8.43 -16.99
C LEU A 713 18.77 -8.82 -15.93
N MET A 714 18.21 -10.03 -16.01
CA MET A 714 17.13 -10.48 -15.13
C MET A 714 17.53 -10.50 -13.66
N ARG A 715 16.80 -9.82 -12.79
CA ARG A 715 16.95 -9.85 -11.34
C ARG A 715 15.61 -10.17 -10.68
N PRO A 716 15.32 -11.44 -10.32
CA PRO A 716 14.15 -11.79 -9.53
C PRO A 716 14.22 -11.12 -8.14
N ARG A 717 13.09 -10.60 -7.64
CA ARG A 717 13.04 -9.88 -6.35
C ARG A 717 12.07 -10.45 -5.31
N LEU A 718 11.05 -11.20 -5.74
CA LEU A 718 10.09 -11.85 -4.85
C LEU A 718 10.74 -13.03 -4.11
N ALA A 719 10.41 -13.23 -2.84
CA ALA A 719 10.72 -14.48 -2.18
C ALA A 719 10.07 -15.67 -2.92
N PRO A 720 10.77 -16.81 -3.05
CA PRO A 720 10.25 -17.98 -3.72
C PRO A 720 9.03 -18.59 -3.01
N ARG A 721 7.87 -18.63 -3.68
CA ARG A 721 6.71 -19.43 -3.25
C ARG A 721 6.95 -20.91 -3.56
N LYS A 722 7.75 -21.57 -2.72
CA LYS A 722 8.18 -22.97 -2.94
C LYS A 722 7.01 -23.96 -2.85
N LYS A 723 6.05 -23.74 -1.95
CA LYS A 723 4.85 -24.57 -1.78
C LYS A 723 3.65 -23.95 -2.52
N GLY A 724 2.84 -24.77 -3.19
CA GLY A 724 1.65 -24.32 -3.92
C GLY A 724 1.37 -25.16 -5.18
N PRO A 725 0.10 -25.31 -5.59
CA PRO A 725 -0.30 -26.16 -6.70
C PRO A 725 0.14 -25.60 -8.06
N LEU A 726 0.25 -26.47 -9.08
CA LEU A 726 0.46 -26.06 -10.47
C LEU A 726 -0.74 -25.25 -11.01
N VAL A 727 -1.93 -25.57 -10.53
CA VAL A 727 -3.21 -24.95 -10.91
C VAL A 727 -3.85 -24.37 -9.66
N GLU A 728 -4.05 -23.04 -9.65
CA GLU A 728 -4.73 -22.32 -8.57
C GLU A 728 -6.25 -22.38 -8.81
N TRP A 729 -6.88 -23.52 -8.50
CA TRP A 729 -8.33 -23.75 -8.71
C TRP A 729 -9.22 -22.68 -8.06
N GLY A 730 -8.76 -22.07 -6.96
CA GLY A 730 -9.45 -20.96 -6.30
C GLY A 730 -9.66 -19.74 -7.20
N ALA A 731 -8.74 -19.48 -8.15
CA ALA A 731 -8.88 -18.37 -9.09
C ALA A 731 -10.14 -18.49 -9.95
N PHE A 732 -10.56 -19.72 -10.31
CA PHE A 732 -11.79 -19.92 -11.08
C PHE A 732 -13.09 -19.75 -10.26
N ARG A 733 -13.00 -19.56 -8.94
CA ARG A 733 -14.15 -19.16 -8.12
C ARG A 733 -14.36 -17.64 -8.14
N GLU A 734 -13.34 -16.87 -8.51
CA GLU A 734 -13.43 -15.43 -8.71
C GLU A 734 -14.17 -15.15 -10.03
N ARG A 735 -15.35 -14.51 -9.93
CA ARG A 735 -16.23 -14.28 -11.09
C ARG A 735 -15.53 -13.45 -12.18
N SER A 736 -14.77 -12.44 -11.80
CA SER A 736 -14.01 -11.59 -12.71
C SER A 736 -12.94 -12.39 -13.48
N TYR A 737 -12.19 -13.24 -12.79
CA TYR A 737 -11.15 -14.09 -13.38
C TYR A 737 -11.73 -15.14 -14.34
N THR A 738 -12.81 -15.83 -13.96
CA THR A 738 -13.46 -16.83 -14.82
C THR A 738 -14.07 -16.22 -16.08
N CYS A 739 -14.78 -15.10 -15.94
CA CYS A 739 -15.31 -14.37 -17.10
C CYS A 739 -14.18 -13.84 -18.00
N PHE A 740 -13.04 -13.43 -17.44
CA PHE A 740 -11.86 -13.05 -18.21
C PHE A 740 -11.24 -14.23 -18.96
N ALA A 741 -11.19 -15.41 -18.34
CA ALA A 741 -10.69 -16.63 -18.96
C ALA A 741 -11.56 -17.06 -20.16
N ILE A 742 -12.88 -17.09 -19.98
CA ILE A 742 -13.85 -17.41 -21.05
C ILE A 742 -13.77 -16.38 -22.18
N GLY A 743 -13.70 -15.09 -21.83
CA GLY A 743 -13.57 -14.01 -22.80
C GLY A 743 -12.28 -14.10 -23.61
N SER A 744 -11.16 -14.34 -22.94
CA SER A 744 -9.85 -14.53 -23.58
C SER A 744 -9.82 -15.77 -24.47
N PHE A 745 -10.47 -16.87 -24.07
CA PHE A 745 -10.60 -18.06 -24.91
C PHE A 745 -11.25 -17.74 -26.25
N PHE A 746 -12.42 -17.08 -26.25
CA PHE A 746 -13.11 -16.73 -27.49
C PHE A 746 -12.33 -15.71 -28.34
N VAL A 747 -11.73 -14.69 -27.72
CA VAL A 747 -10.89 -13.72 -28.44
C VAL A 747 -9.74 -14.42 -29.15
N PHE A 748 -9.01 -15.30 -28.47
CA PHE A 748 -7.87 -15.99 -29.08
C PHE A 748 -8.27 -17.12 -30.04
N LEU A 749 -9.48 -17.66 -29.93
CA LEU A 749 -10.04 -18.62 -30.88
C LEU A 749 -10.18 -18.00 -32.28
N SER A 750 -10.58 -16.73 -32.37
CA SER A 750 -10.69 -16.01 -33.65
C SER A 750 -9.42 -15.26 -34.04
N LEU A 751 -8.57 -14.85 -33.08
CA LEU A 751 -7.41 -13.98 -33.32
C LEU A 751 -6.49 -14.49 -34.43
N TYR A 752 -6.20 -15.79 -34.44
CA TYR A 752 -5.27 -16.38 -35.40
C TYR A 752 -5.84 -16.58 -36.81
N PHE A 753 -7.16 -16.42 -36.99
CA PHE A 753 -7.77 -16.43 -38.32
C PHE A 753 -7.18 -15.31 -39.20
N SER A 754 -7.12 -14.08 -38.69
CA SER A 754 -6.52 -12.96 -39.44
C SER A 754 -5.04 -13.17 -39.72
N LEU A 755 -4.26 -13.66 -38.75
CA LEU A 755 -2.82 -13.84 -38.91
C LEU A 755 -2.47 -14.89 -39.98
N PHE A 756 -3.24 -15.97 -40.09
CA PHE A 756 -2.95 -17.04 -41.04
C PHE A 756 -3.66 -16.88 -42.38
N TYR A 757 -4.96 -16.54 -42.37
CA TYR A 757 -5.77 -16.55 -43.57
C TYR A 757 -5.72 -15.25 -44.35
N MET A 758 -5.17 -14.15 -43.82
CA MET A 758 -4.99 -12.91 -44.58
C MET A 758 -4.02 -13.09 -45.75
N ASN A 759 -2.93 -13.83 -45.55
CA ASN A 759 -1.98 -14.15 -46.61
C ASN A 759 -2.57 -15.10 -47.65
N VAL A 760 -3.44 -16.02 -47.22
CA VAL A 760 -4.10 -16.98 -48.12
C VAL A 760 -5.15 -16.25 -48.96
N PHE A 761 -5.99 -15.44 -48.32
CA PHE A 761 -6.96 -14.56 -48.99
C PHE A 761 -6.30 -13.62 -50.01
N ALA A 762 -5.14 -13.04 -49.66
CA ALA A 762 -4.35 -12.21 -50.55
C ALA A 762 -3.99 -12.93 -51.86
N ARG A 763 -3.67 -14.23 -51.80
CA ARG A 763 -3.27 -15.01 -52.97
C ARG A 763 -4.46 -15.58 -53.73
N GLU A 764 -5.39 -16.20 -53.01
CA GLU A 764 -6.49 -16.96 -53.61
C GLU A 764 -7.61 -16.08 -54.13
N VAL A 765 -7.87 -14.94 -53.47
CA VAL A 765 -8.99 -14.06 -53.80
C VAL A 765 -8.52 -12.80 -54.51
N ILE A 766 -7.46 -12.15 -54.01
CA ILE A 766 -6.95 -10.90 -54.58
C ILE A 766 -5.92 -11.14 -55.70
N GLY A 767 -5.24 -12.30 -55.71
CA GLY A 767 -4.24 -12.65 -56.72
C GLY A 767 -2.86 -12.03 -56.50
N LEU A 768 -2.51 -11.65 -55.27
CA LEU A 768 -1.18 -11.10 -54.94
C LEU A 768 -0.08 -12.15 -55.10
N SER A 769 1.12 -11.68 -55.46
CA SER A 769 2.30 -12.54 -55.52
C SER A 769 2.64 -13.12 -54.14
N PHE A 770 3.39 -14.22 -54.10
CA PHE A 770 3.86 -14.80 -52.85
C PHE A 770 4.59 -13.76 -51.98
N THR A 771 5.51 -13.00 -52.58
CA THR A 771 6.30 -11.96 -51.92
C THR A 771 5.43 -10.83 -51.35
N ASP A 772 4.44 -10.38 -52.11
CA ASP A 772 3.54 -9.31 -51.68
C ASP A 772 2.64 -9.76 -50.53
N SER A 773 2.18 -11.02 -50.57
CA SER A 773 1.38 -11.60 -49.48
C SER A 773 2.16 -11.72 -48.17
N VAL A 774 3.45 -12.09 -48.21
CA VAL A 774 4.30 -12.13 -47.01
C VAL A 774 4.52 -10.73 -46.44
N SER A 775 4.60 -9.71 -47.31
CA SER A 775 4.76 -8.31 -46.91
C SER A 775 3.55 -7.79 -46.13
N LEU A 776 2.33 -8.28 -46.39
CA LEU A 776 1.13 -7.91 -45.61
C LEU A 776 1.28 -8.31 -44.14
N LEU A 777 1.72 -9.55 -43.87
CA LEU A 777 1.95 -10.01 -42.49
C LEU A 777 3.05 -9.19 -41.77
N LEU A 778 4.09 -8.78 -42.50
CA LEU A 778 5.13 -7.90 -41.95
C LEU A 778 4.57 -6.51 -41.63
N ILE A 779 3.75 -5.94 -42.52
CA ILE A 779 3.07 -4.65 -42.30
C ILE A 779 2.14 -4.72 -41.09
N LEU A 780 1.33 -5.79 -40.99
CA LEU A 780 0.41 -6.03 -39.88
C LEU A 780 1.16 -6.08 -38.54
N ASN A 781 2.26 -6.83 -38.47
CA ASN A 781 3.05 -6.94 -37.23
C ASN A 781 3.81 -5.65 -36.90
N SER A 782 4.34 -4.96 -37.92
CA SER A 782 5.07 -3.71 -37.77
C SER A 782 4.17 -2.57 -37.29
N SER A 783 2.98 -2.43 -37.87
CA SER A 783 2.03 -1.39 -37.47
C SER A 783 1.57 -1.58 -36.02
N GLY A 784 1.49 -2.82 -35.54
CA GLY A 784 1.14 -3.15 -34.16
C GLY A 784 2.22 -2.86 -33.10
N ILE A 785 3.48 -2.60 -33.47
CA ILE A 785 4.56 -2.29 -32.49
C ILE A 785 4.25 -1.02 -31.68
N PRO A 786 4.07 0.17 -32.30
CA PRO A 786 3.76 1.38 -31.56
C PRO A 786 2.40 1.30 -30.86
N SER A 787 1.45 0.56 -31.45
CA SER A 787 0.10 0.39 -30.91
C SER A 787 0.10 -0.29 -29.54
N ARG A 788 0.99 -1.25 -29.31
CA ARG A 788 1.13 -1.93 -28.02
C ARG A 788 1.57 -0.97 -26.91
N VAL A 789 2.51 -0.06 -27.18
CA VAL A 789 2.94 0.95 -26.19
C VAL A 789 1.83 1.96 -25.93
N LEU A 790 1.19 2.44 -27.01
CA LEU A 790 0.11 3.41 -26.94
C LEU A 790 -1.09 2.86 -26.15
N SER A 791 -1.43 1.58 -26.34
CA SER A 791 -2.53 0.94 -25.63
C SER A 791 -2.25 0.85 -24.12
N GLY A 792 -1.02 0.49 -23.73
CA GLY A 792 -0.59 0.51 -22.33
C GLY A 792 -0.59 1.89 -21.70
N PHE A 793 -0.17 2.92 -22.44
CA PHE A 793 -0.20 4.31 -21.98
C PHE A 793 -1.64 4.80 -21.74
N ILE A 794 -2.53 4.59 -22.72
CA ILE A 794 -3.94 5.00 -22.62
C ILE A 794 -4.65 4.24 -21.51
N ALA A 795 -4.43 2.93 -21.42
CA ALA A 795 -4.98 2.07 -20.37
C ALA A 795 -4.51 2.53 -18.97
N GLY A 796 -3.20 2.71 -18.77
CA GLY A 796 -2.64 3.09 -17.48
C GLY A 796 -3.04 4.49 -17.03
N ARG A 797 -3.24 5.44 -17.96
CA ARG A 797 -3.55 6.84 -17.62
C ARG A 797 -5.05 7.12 -17.54
N TYR A 798 -5.86 6.60 -18.47
CA TYR A 798 -7.23 7.10 -18.70
C TYR A 798 -8.34 6.06 -18.54
N LEU A 799 -8.15 4.82 -18.99
CA LEU A 799 -9.27 3.87 -19.14
C LEU A 799 -9.24 2.66 -18.20
N GLY A 800 -8.08 2.23 -17.71
CA GLY A 800 -7.91 0.91 -17.09
C GLY A 800 -7.64 -0.18 -18.15
N SER A 801 -6.97 -1.26 -17.73
CA SER A 801 -6.46 -2.29 -18.64
C SER A 801 -7.58 -3.14 -19.25
N ILE A 802 -8.57 -3.53 -18.43
CA ILE A 802 -9.71 -4.35 -18.89
C ILE A 802 -10.61 -3.56 -19.86
N ASN A 803 -10.89 -2.29 -19.55
CA ASN A 803 -11.71 -1.44 -20.44
C ASN A 803 -11.03 -1.24 -21.79
N MET A 804 -9.70 -1.00 -21.80
CA MET A 804 -8.95 -0.90 -23.05
C MET A 804 -8.98 -2.22 -23.83
N PHE A 805 -8.89 -3.36 -23.16
CA PHE A 805 -8.98 -4.68 -23.80
C PHE A 805 -10.34 -4.91 -24.45
N ILE A 806 -11.44 -4.54 -23.79
CA ILE A 806 -12.80 -4.60 -24.32
C ILE A 806 -12.93 -3.74 -25.59
N ILE A 807 -12.56 -2.46 -25.51
CA ILE A 807 -12.68 -1.51 -26.63
C ILE A 807 -11.87 -2.00 -27.83
N SER A 808 -10.64 -2.47 -27.59
CA SER A 808 -9.76 -2.95 -28.65
C SER A 808 -10.34 -4.16 -29.38
N ASN A 809 -10.96 -5.09 -28.65
CA ASN A 809 -11.59 -6.27 -29.25
C ASN A 809 -12.87 -5.94 -30.02
N VAL A 810 -13.65 -4.94 -29.60
CA VAL A 810 -14.79 -4.41 -30.39
C VAL A 810 -14.29 -3.86 -31.73
N VAL A 811 -13.18 -3.11 -31.71
CA VAL A 811 -12.57 -2.57 -32.94
C VAL A 811 -12.08 -3.71 -33.84
N VAL A 812 -11.38 -4.72 -33.30
CA VAL A 812 -10.93 -5.90 -34.06
C VAL A 812 -12.12 -6.65 -34.69
N SER A 813 -13.22 -6.84 -33.96
CA SER A 813 -14.43 -7.42 -34.53
C SER A 813 -15.01 -6.58 -35.67
N GLY A 814 -15.01 -5.25 -35.53
CA GLY A 814 -15.42 -4.35 -36.60
C GLY A 814 -14.53 -4.49 -37.84
N MET A 815 -13.22 -4.69 -37.65
CA MET A 815 -12.28 -4.92 -38.76
C MET A 815 -12.52 -6.26 -39.46
N TYR A 816 -12.94 -7.32 -38.75
CA TYR A 816 -13.35 -8.57 -39.39
C TYR A 816 -14.57 -8.39 -40.31
N PHE A 817 -15.56 -7.58 -39.90
CA PHE A 817 -16.68 -7.22 -40.77
C PHE A 817 -16.24 -6.34 -41.95
N ALA A 818 -15.35 -5.37 -41.71
CA ALA A 818 -14.82 -4.50 -42.75
C ALA A 818 -14.05 -5.29 -43.84
N TRP A 819 -13.37 -6.38 -43.45
CA TRP A 819 -12.65 -7.26 -44.38
C TRP A 819 -13.58 -7.87 -45.44
N ILE A 820 -14.87 -8.08 -45.15
CA ILE A 820 -15.83 -8.63 -46.13
C ILE A 820 -15.91 -7.75 -47.39
N GLY A 821 -15.79 -6.42 -47.24
CA GLY A 821 -15.87 -5.46 -48.34
C GLY A 821 -14.56 -5.22 -49.10
N VAL A 822 -13.48 -5.94 -48.75
CA VAL A 822 -12.17 -5.74 -49.37
C VAL A 822 -12.00 -6.68 -50.56
N HIS A 823 -11.95 -6.10 -51.75
CA HIS A 823 -11.83 -6.83 -53.02
C HIS A 823 -10.64 -6.37 -53.88
N THR A 824 -9.80 -5.46 -53.37
CA THR A 824 -8.68 -4.88 -54.12
C THR A 824 -7.38 -4.94 -53.32
N SER A 825 -6.24 -5.00 -54.02
CA SER A 825 -4.91 -5.01 -53.39
C SER A 825 -4.67 -3.81 -52.48
N PRO A 826 -4.91 -2.55 -52.90
CA PRO A 826 -4.74 -1.39 -52.01
C PRO A 826 -5.64 -1.47 -50.77
N GLY A 827 -6.89 -1.92 -50.93
CA GLY A 827 -7.81 -2.11 -49.81
C GLY A 827 -7.28 -3.12 -48.79
N LEU A 828 -6.63 -4.19 -49.25
CA LEU A 828 -6.04 -5.18 -48.36
C LEU A 828 -4.81 -4.66 -47.60
N TYR A 829 -3.97 -3.83 -48.22
CA TYR A 829 -2.87 -3.15 -47.51
C TYR A 829 -3.39 -2.19 -46.43
N VAL A 830 -4.41 -1.40 -46.75
CA VAL A 830 -5.04 -0.49 -45.79
C VAL A 830 -5.64 -1.28 -44.62
N LEU A 831 -6.39 -2.34 -44.91
CA LEU A 831 -6.93 -3.24 -43.89
C LEU A 831 -5.81 -3.81 -43.02
N SER A 832 -4.72 -4.29 -43.63
CA SER A 832 -3.57 -4.87 -42.91
C SER A 832 -2.95 -3.89 -41.91
N VAL A 833 -2.83 -2.61 -42.26
CA VAL A 833 -2.30 -1.57 -41.36
C VAL A 833 -3.24 -1.36 -40.16
N PHE A 834 -4.53 -1.08 -40.42
CA PHE A 834 -5.50 -0.79 -39.36
C PHE A 834 -5.80 -2.02 -38.49
N PHE A 835 -5.87 -3.20 -39.10
CA PHE A 835 -6.01 -4.45 -38.38
C PHE A 835 -4.78 -4.70 -37.50
N GLY A 836 -3.57 -4.46 -38.01
CA GLY A 836 -2.34 -4.57 -37.22
C GLY A 836 -2.30 -3.61 -36.03
N ILE A 837 -2.81 -2.38 -36.19
CA ILE A 837 -2.95 -1.42 -35.08
C ILE A 837 -3.95 -1.95 -34.05
N ALA A 838 -5.15 -2.33 -34.47
CA ALA A 838 -6.20 -2.82 -33.57
C ALA A 838 -5.77 -4.10 -32.82
N ASN A 839 -5.16 -5.05 -33.54
CA ASN A 839 -4.58 -6.25 -32.97
C ASN A 839 -3.41 -5.93 -32.03
N GLY A 840 -2.57 -4.94 -32.35
CA GLY A 840 -1.51 -4.45 -31.49
C GLY A 840 -2.05 -3.89 -30.17
N PHE A 841 -3.18 -3.18 -30.21
CA PHE A 841 -3.88 -2.72 -28.99
C PHE A 841 -4.33 -3.91 -28.13
N VAL A 842 -5.02 -4.90 -28.72
CA VAL A 842 -5.47 -6.13 -28.04
C VAL A 842 -4.31 -6.86 -27.37
N GLN A 843 -3.24 -7.13 -28.11
CA GLN A 843 -2.07 -7.85 -27.58
C GLN A 843 -1.31 -7.03 -26.53
N GLY A 844 -1.25 -5.71 -26.67
CA GLY A 844 -0.53 -4.83 -25.75
C GLY A 844 -1.16 -4.76 -24.36
N VAL A 845 -2.48 -4.90 -24.25
CA VAL A 845 -3.20 -4.82 -22.96
C VAL A 845 -3.66 -6.16 -22.41
N PHE A 846 -3.53 -7.27 -23.17
CA PHE A 846 -3.86 -8.61 -22.67
C PHE A 846 -3.11 -8.95 -21.38
N THR A 847 -1.79 -8.78 -21.36
CA THR A 847 -0.99 -9.06 -20.17
C THR A 847 -1.28 -8.09 -19.02
N PRO A 848 -1.33 -6.75 -19.19
CA PRO A 848 -1.81 -5.84 -18.14
C PRO A 848 -3.20 -6.14 -17.58
N ALA A 849 -4.17 -6.51 -18.43
CA ALA A 849 -5.54 -6.77 -18.00
C ALA A 849 -5.65 -8.00 -17.12
N LEU A 850 -4.85 -9.04 -17.41
CA LEU A 850 -4.74 -10.20 -16.52
C LEU A 850 -3.98 -9.86 -15.23
N ALA A 851 -2.96 -8.99 -15.31
CA ALA A 851 -2.22 -8.53 -14.15
C ALA A 851 -3.11 -7.79 -13.15
N SER A 852 -4.08 -7.01 -13.63
CA SER A 852 -4.95 -6.24 -12.75
C SER A 852 -6.02 -7.07 -12.06
N LEU A 853 -6.31 -8.28 -12.57
CA LEU A 853 -7.14 -9.29 -11.89
C LEU A 853 -6.35 -10.18 -10.91
N THR A 854 -5.06 -9.92 -10.73
CA THR A 854 -4.19 -10.69 -9.83
C THR A 854 -3.71 -9.79 -8.68
N VAL A 855 -4.41 -9.88 -7.55
CA VAL A 855 -4.13 -9.06 -6.35
C VAL A 855 -2.80 -9.45 -5.70
N ASP A 856 -2.56 -10.77 -5.55
CA ASP A 856 -1.34 -11.31 -4.96
C ASP A 856 -0.21 -11.47 -6.01
N PRO A 857 0.90 -10.70 -5.92
CA PRO A 857 1.98 -10.75 -6.89
C PRO A 857 2.78 -12.07 -6.86
N THR A 858 2.75 -12.82 -5.75
CA THR A 858 3.43 -14.12 -5.63
C THR A 858 2.75 -15.23 -6.42
N LYS A 859 1.48 -15.03 -6.81
CA LYS A 859 0.66 -15.95 -7.62
C LYS A 859 0.54 -15.52 -9.08
N MET A 860 1.26 -14.47 -9.46
CA MET A 860 1.14 -13.86 -10.79
C MET A 860 1.57 -14.83 -11.89
N GLY A 861 2.66 -15.58 -11.73
CA GLY A 861 3.09 -16.57 -12.70
C GLY A 861 2.04 -17.66 -12.92
N ALA A 862 1.55 -18.28 -11.84
CA ALA A 862 0.55 -19.36 -11.91
C ALA A 862 -0.76 -18.89 -12.57
N ARG A 863 -1.30 -17.74 -12.17
CA ARG A 863 -2.54 -17.18 -12.76
C ARG A 863 -2.35 -16.85 -14.24
N PHE A 864 -1.26 -16.17 -14.61
CA PHE A 864 -0.96 -15.92 -16.03
C PHE A 864 -0.82 -17.21 -16.83
N GLY A 865 -0.09 -18.17 -16.28
CA GLY A 865 0.16 -19.45 -16.91
C GLY A 865 -1.11 -20.25 -17.20
N MET A 866 -2.09 -20.22 -16.28
CA MET A 866 -3.39 -20.88 -16.47
C MET A 866 -4.18 -20.27 -17.64
N ILE A 867 -4.32 -18.94 -17.71
CA ILE A 867 -5.02 -18.29 -18.82
C ILE A 867 -4.29 -18.52 -20.14
N ALA A 868 -2.96 -18.41 -20.15
CA ALA A 868 -2.15 -18.68 -21.33
C ALA A 868 -2.34 -20.12 -21.83
N THR A 869 -2.45 -21.10 -20.93
CA THR A 869 -2.71 -22.50 -21.29
C THR A 869 -4.10 -22.67 -21.94
N ILE A 870 -5.14 -22.04 -21.38
CA ILE A 870 -6.50 -22.03 -21.93
C ILE A 870 -6.51 -21.39 -23.33
N VAL A 871 -5.83 -20.25 -23.46
CA VAL A 871 -5.65 -19.54 -24.74
C VAL A 871 -4.86 -20.40 -25.74
N GLY A 872 -3.93 -21.23 -25.29
CA GLY A 872 -3.22 -22.20 -26.14
C GLY A 872 -4.16 -23.20 -26.82
N VAL A 873 -5.14 -23.72 -26.07
CA VAL A 873 -6.17 -24.60 -26.63
C VAL A 873 -7.04 -23.86 -27.66
N ALA A 874 -7.43 -22.62 -27.35
CA ALA A 874 -8.17 -21.78 -28.30
C ALA A 874 -7.39 -21.54 -29.60
N SER A 875 -6.11 -21.20 -29.47
CA SER A 875 -5.22 -20.92 -30.59
C SER A 875 -4.95 -22.14 -31.46
N LEU A 876 -4.98 -23.34 -30.88
CA LEU A 876 -4.89 -24.61 -31.61
C LEU A 876 -6.19 -24.93 -32.36
N ALA A 877 -7.35 -24.68 -31.74
CA ALA A 877 -8.65 -25.00 -32.32
C ALA A 877 -9.12 -23.99 -33.39
N GLY A 878 -8.74 -22.73 -33.28
CA GLY A 878 -9.22 -21.63 -34.12
C GLY A 878 -8.96 -21.80 -35.62
N PRO A 879 -7.70 -21.93 -36.06
CA PRO A 879 -7.38 -22.06 -37.49
C PRO A 879 -8.02 -23.29 -38.17
N PRO A 880 -8.08 -24.48 -37.54
CA PRO A 880 -8.85 -25.61 -38.07
C PRO A 880 -10.36 -25.36 -38.20
N ILE A 881 -10.98 -24.71 -37.22
CA ILE A 881 -12.41 -24.35 -37.30
C ILE A 881 -12.65 -23.40 -38.48
N ALA A 882 -11.80 -22.37 -38.64
CA ALA A 882 -11.89 -21.46 -39.77
C ALA A 882 -11.70 -22.19 -41.12
N GLY A 883 -10.76 -23.13 -41.19
CA GLY A 883 -10.52 -23.97 -42.37
C GLY A 883 -11.74 -24.83 -42.71
N ALA A 884 -12.34 -25.50 -41.73
CA ALA A 884 -13.54 -26.31 -41.93
C ALA A 884 -14.73 -25.47 -42.42
N ILE A 885 -14.88 -24.23 -41.92
CA ILE A 885 -15.90 -23.29 -42.40
C ILE A 885 -15.64 -22.92 -43.87
N LEU A 886 -14.38 -22.68 -44.25
CA LEU A 886 -14.01 -22.39 -45.64
C LEU A 886 -14.28 -23.58 -46.56
N ASP A 887 -13.93 -24.80 -46.14
CA ASP A 887 -14.13 -26.02 -46.92
C ASP A 887 -15.62 -26.27 -47.20
N VAL A 888 -16.46 -26.23 -46.15
CA VAL A 888 -17.93 -26.46 -46.27
C VAL A 888 -18.61 -25.34 -47.07
N SER A 889 -18.07 -24.12 -47.02
CA SER A 889 -18.61 -22.99 -47.76
C SER A 889 -18.11 -22.86 -49.21
N GLY A 890 -17.29 -23.81 -49.67
CA GLY A 890 -16.73 -23.82 -51.02
C GLY A 890 -15.71 -22.71 -51.27
N GLY A 891 -14.87 -22.39 -50.27
CA GLY A 891 -13.84 -21.36 -50.34
C GLY A 891 -14.33 -19.93 -50.10
N LYS A 892 -15.57 -19.75 -49.63
CA LYS A 892 -16.15 -18.42 -49.38
C LYS A 892 -15.72 -17.87 -48.02
N TYR A 893 -14.73 -16.98 -48.04
CA TYR A 893 -14.15 -16.35 -46.85
C TYR A 893 -15.13 -15.55 -45.97
N ILE A 894 -16.26 -15.10 -46.53
CA ILE A 894 -17.29 -14.35 -45.80
C ILE A 894 -17.75 -15.06 -44.51
N TRP A 895 -17.92 -16.38 -44.55
CA TRP A 895 -18.41 -17.14 -43.38
C TRP A 895 -17.36 -17.25 -42.29
N ALA A 896 -16.09 -17.41 -42.66
CA ALA A 896 -14.99 -17.42 -41.71
C ALA A 896 -14.76 -16.03 -41.10
N GLN A 897 -14.94 -14.96 -41.89
CA GLN A 897 -14.89 -13.56 -41.41
C GLN A 897 -16.03 -13.25 -40.42
N ILE A 898 -17.27 -13.63 -40.75
CA ILE A 898 -18.42 -13.48 -39.85
C ILE A 898 -18.22 -14.28 -38.56
N TRP A 899 -17.77 -15.54 -38.68
CA TRP A 899 -17.44 -16.36 -37.52
C TRP A 899 -16.41 -15.69 -36.63
N ALA A 900 -15.30 -15.22 -37.20
CA ALA A 900 -14.25 -14.54 -36.44
C ALA A 900 -14.77 -13.28 -35.73
N ALA A 901 -15.60 -12.48 -36.40
CA ALA A 901 -16.23 -11.29 -35.82
C ALA A 901 -17.16 -11.66 -34.64
N VAL A 902 -18.11 -12.57 -34.86
CA VAL A 902 -19.10 -12.98 -33.86
C VAL A 902 -18.44 -13.63 -32.64
N ILE A 903 -17.47 -14.52 -32.85
CA ILE A 903 -16.71 -15.15 -31.76
C ILE A 903 -15.96 -14.09 -30.95
N THR A 904 -15.36 -13.09 -31.61
CA THR A 904 -14.69 -11.98 -30.91
C THR A 904 -15.69 -11.19 -30.07
N LEU A 905 -16.90 -10.92 -30.56
CA LEU A 905 -17.96 -10.23 -29.81
C LEU A 905 -18.49 -11.05 -28.63
N LEU A 906 -18.60 -12.37 -28.76
CA LEU A 906 -18.92 -13.25 -27.64
C LEU A 906 -17.84 -13.16 -26.55
N GLY A 907 -16.56 -13.12 -26.96
CA GLY A 907 -15.45 -12.84 -26.07
C GLY A 907 -15.59 -11.48 -25.36
N VAL A 908 -15.93 -10.42 -26.10
CA VAL A 908 -16.21 -9.09 -25.55
C VAL A 908 -17.34 -9.12 -24.51
N GLY A 909 -18.44 -9.82 -24.78
CA GLY A 909 -19.55 -9.96 -23.82
C GLY A 909 -19.09 -10.56 -22.49
N SER A 910 -18.26 -11.61 -22.54
CA SER A 910 -17.66 -12.21 -21.34
C SER A 910 -16.66 -11.27 -20.64
N LEU A 911 -15.88 -10.48 -21.39
CA LEU A 911 -14.98 -9.48 -20.81
C LEU A 911 -15.73 -8.33 -20.13
N VAL A 912 -16.87 -7.91 -20.67
CA VAL A 912 -17.78 -6.94 -20.01
C VAL A 912 -18.32 -7.54 -18.71
N ALA A 913 -18.71 -8.81 -18.70
CA ALA A 913 -19.11 -9.49 -17.48
C ALA A 913 -17.96 -9.58 -16.45
N ALA A 914 -16.72 -9.82 -16.90
CA ALA A 914 -15.54 -9.81 -16.05
C ALA A 914 -15.31 -8.44 -15.39
N ARG A 915 -15.49 -7.37 -16.16
CA ARG A 915 -15.38 -5.99 -15.69
C ARG A 915 -16.49 -5.63 -14.69
N ILE A 916 -17.74 -5.96 -14.99
CA ILE A 916 -18.87 -5.74 -14.07
C ILE A 916 -18.67 -6.52 -12.76
N ALA A 917 -18.16 -7.75 -12.84
CA ALA A 917 -17.85 -8.55 -11.65
C ALA A 917 -16.71 -7.95 -10.82
N ALA A 918 -15.79 -7.19 -11.41
CA ALA A 918 -14.66 -6.58 -10.71
C ALA A 918 -15.00 -5.24 -10.04
N VAL A 919 -15.79 -4.37 -10.69
CA VAL A 919 -16.02 -2.97 -10.23
C VAL A 919 -17.49 -2.52 -10.29
N GLY A 920 -18.42 -3.45 -10.47
CA GLY A 920 -19.86 -3.16 -10.59
C GLY A 920 -20.22 -2.38 -11.86
N ASN A 921 -21.38 -1.74 -11.84
CA ASN A 921 -21.96 -1.03 -13.01
C ASN A 921 -21.36 0.36 -13.27
N VAL A 922 -20.28 0.74 -12.58
CA VAL A 922 -19.68 2.07 -12.70
C VAL A 922 -18.85 2.15 -13.98
N LEU A 923 -19.35 2.79 -15.04
CA LEU A 923 -18.71 2.85 -16.37
C LEU A 923 -17.32 3.51 -16.41
N ARG A 924 -17.02 4.40 -15.46
CA ARG A 924 -15.72 5.12 -15.38
C ARG A 924 -14.69 4.46 -14.46
N ALA A 925 -15.04 3.39 -13.76
CA ALA A 925 -14.10 2.68 -12.89
C ALA A 925 -12.97 2.06 -13.72
N LYS A 926 -11.72 2.29 -13.26
CA LYS A 926 -10.52 1.71 -13.85
C LYS A 926 -10.26 0.39 -13.15
N VAL A 927 -10.21 -0.70 -13.93
CA VAL A 927 -9.77 -2.03 -13.48
C VAL A 927 -8.39 -2.33 -14.03
#